data_AF-A0AAV6XIZ3-F1
#
_entry.id   AF-A0AAV6XIZ3-F1
#
_cell.length_a   1.000
_cell.length_b   1.000
_cell.length_c   1.000
_cell.angle_alpha   90.00
_cell.angle_beta   90.00
_cell.angle_gamma   90.00
#
_symmetry.space_group_name_H-M   'P 1'
#
loop_
_entity.id
_entity.type
_entity.pdbx_description
1 polymer ?
#
loop_
_entity_poly.entity_id
_entity_poly.type
_entity_poly.pdbx_seq_one_letter_code
_entity_poly.pdbx_strand_id
1 'polypeptide(L)'
;MSDQSPFPEKIPHHYKPQVSWSDFYTKAHQDIESLTAILRAIPPSLSSSETPTSCLLHNSDVASQISTLLRSPESGAVNDNLCAWLYDTFHSSEPDLHLVVLRFIPVVASVYLSSAALNKPLAGFGSVLLAIYGHETAARNGQAITLSIPDLSHSSIYHETKQMAKNGATELHLAVISPSLKPHGTVRSTRRARIVGVALELYYSKISKIPIRSKIEFCEFCKIWSGQDHNDNEGENCESEKNDGIRGGRLNMPWELLQPILKILGHCLMGPDHKNKELFGAAFCACKCLHARSLHDINPRAILATASLLKLGEMAAHHTISNNEIDYTEIAMTNDDMLYSRAFWVSKGVIAWNVDARDGSCCLYGSKNATLSVANGEIQGYDVKIQLEESNQKLTEHVIEKFPHIRGFKSFLVPPALDVKSLLKYQLAIVVLSSGRECTSITGVQLPGVLDELFYYNGPLGTIFSGEAVSLYLWAPTAQDMHALIYSEPEGGDPLEIVHLEESNGVWSAKGPVTWEGCYYVYEVSAYHPSTLRIEKCIANDPYARGLSANGRRTLIVNIDSETLKPKAWDHLVDEKPNLLSFSDISIYELHVRDFSASDNTVHSDFRGGYLAFTLPDSAGVLHLKKLSKAGITHVHLLPTFQFAGADDEKGKWKNVDFQTLESFPPDSDEQQARITAIQNEDGYNWGYNPVLWGVPKGSYASNPNGISRIIEFRKMVQALNRIGLRVVLDVVYNHLHASGPYDENSVLDKIVPGYYLRRNLDGFIENSTCTNNTASEHSMVERLIIDDLLQWTVNYKVDGFRFDLMGHIMKRTMVKAKSVLQSLSKQNDGVDGSSIYIYGEGWDFGEVAKNRRGENASQSNICGTGIGSFNDRIRDAMLGGSPFGHPLQQGFITGLSLEPNDHDHGSKSSVEHMLAVSRDHIQVAMVANLKDFVLTNHEGQEVKGCEVSMHDGSPVGYASCPIETVNYVSAHDNETLFDIVSLKTPVNISVDERCRMNHLATSVIALSQGIPFFHAGDEILRSKSLDRDSYNSGDWFNRLDFSYSSNNWGVGLPPKEKNEQSWPLIKTRLGDPTFKPQQSHILATLENFSNFLSIRYSSPLFRLETANAIQERVRFHNTGPSWVPGVIVMSMEDGHEGVPGLSQMDPIYSYIVVIVNTCPTDIIFTSPALRGKCLQLHPVQMNSTDHIVKDSTYDSSYGSFRIPSRTTSVFVEPRPT
;
A
#
# COMPACT_ATOMS: atom_id res chain seq x y z
N MET A 1 -77.16 36.00 -11.72
CA MET A 1 -76.62 35.21 -12.85
C MET A 1 -75.16 34.97 -12.55
N SER A 2 -74.75 33.72 -12.66
CA SER A 2 -73.42 33.16 -12.36
C SER A 2 -72.24 33.95 -12.94
N ASP A 3 -71.22 34.24 -12.12
CA ASP A 3 -69.81 33.87 -12.37
C ASP A 3 -68.82 34.45 -11.33
N GLN A 4 -67.79 33.64 -11.02
CA GLN A 4 -66.42 33.92 -10.52
C GLN A 4 -66.14 34.64 -9.16
N SER A 5 -65.01 34.20 -8.55
CA SER A 5 -64.21 34.60 -7.35
C SER A 5 -64.00 36.10 -7.04
N PRO A 6 -63.25 36.56 -5.97
CA PRO A 6 -62.64 35.95 -4.75
C PRO A 6 -62.86 36.76 -3.39
N PHE A 7 -62.30 36.25 -2.26
CA PHE A 7 -62.03 36.76 -0.85
C PHE A 7 -62.21 38.26 -0.45
N PRO A 8 -62.26 38.74 0.86
CA PRO A 8 -61.97 38.13 2.21
C PRO A 8 -62.85 38.58 3.46
N GLU A 9 -62.46 38.10 4.66
CA GLU A 9 -62.46 38.71 6.05
C GLU A 9 -63.68 38.85 7.03
N LYS A 10 -63.45 38.33 8.27
CA LYS A 10 -63.66 38.87 9.66
C LYS A 10 -64.73 38.32 10.66
N ILE A 11 -64.21 38.18 11.89
CA ILE A 11 -64.58 37.64 13.26
C ILE A 11 -65.67 38.51 13.97
N PRO A 12 -66.51 38.09 15.00
CA PRO A 12 -66.09 37.85 16.43
C PRO A 12 -66.91 37.02 17.47
N HIS A 13 -66.17 36.54 18.51
CA HIS A 13 -66.38 36.43 20.00
C HIS A 13 -67.72 35.91 20.60
N HIS A 14 -67.86 35.22 21.76
CA HIS A 14 -67.08 34.84 22.96
C HIS A 14 -67.91 33.81 23.79
N TYR A 15 -67.29 32.86 24.53
CA TYR A 15 -67.44 32.68 26.01
C TYR A 15 -66.65 31.45 26.52
N LYS A 16 -65.82 31.66 27.55
CA LYS A 16 -65.10 30.66 28.36
C LYS A 16 -66.01 30.08 29.45
N PRO A 17 -65.71 28.88 29.97
CA PRO A 17 -65.80 28.59 31.40
C PRO A 17 -64.43 28.67 32.07
N GLN A 18 -64.45 29.10 33.33
CA GLN A 18 -63.32 29.27 34.25
C GLN A 18 -62.58 27.95 34.51
N VAL A 19 -61.25 27.99 34.49
CA VAL A 19 -60.39 27.05 35.22
C VAL A 19 -59.67 27.85 36.29
N SER A 20 -59.69 27.32 37.51
CA SER A 20 -59.15 27.88 38.75
C SER A 20 -57.64 28.09 38.68
N TRP A 21 -57.17 29.14 39.35
CA TRP A 21 -55.77 29.52 39.53
C TRP A 21 -54.98 28.60 40.48
N SER A 22 -55.33 27.32 40.59
CA SER A 22 -54.76 26.39 41.58
C SER A 22 -54.38 24.99 41.06
N ASP A 23 -54.43 24.72 39.75
CA ASP A 23 -54.15 23.38 39.17
C ASP A 23 -53.15 23.38 37.99
N PHE A 24 -52.07 24.15 38.08
CA PHE A 24 -50.93 23.99 37.15
C PHE A 24 -49.59 24.04 37.90
N TYR A 25 -49.32 23.00 38.71
CA TYR A 25 -47.92 22.62 38.93
C TYR A 25 -47.44 21.97 37.62
N THR A 26 -46.64 22.69 36.84
CA THR A 26 -45.98 22.08 35.67
C THR A 26 -45.15 20.88 36.13
N LYS A 27 -44.95 19.88 35.26
CA LYS A 27 -44.17 18.66 35.59
C LYS A 27 -42.77 19.02 36.10
N ALA A 28 -42.20 20.12 35.61
CA ALA A 28 -40.98 20.73 36.11
C ALA A 28 -40.99 21.08 37.62
N HIS A 29 -42.09 21.60 38.18
CA HIS A 29 -42.16 21.90 39.61
C HIS A 29 -42.21 20.62 40.46
N GLN A 30 -42.92 19.58 40.01
CA GLN A 30 -42.97 18.28 40.68
C GLN A 30 -41.59 17.59 40.68
N ASP A 31 -40.86 17.69 39.57
CA ASP A 31 -39.51 17.16 39.46
C ASP A 31 -38.53 17.93 40.38
N ILE A 32 -38.67 19.26 40.52
CA ILE A 32 -37.88 20.08 41.46
C ILE A 32 -38.21 19.74 42.92
N GLU A 33 -39.48 19.55 43.26
CA GLU A 33 -39.89 19.12 44.61
C GLU A 33 -39.31 17.74 44.96
N SER A 34 -39.38 16.79 44.02
CA SER A 34 -38.79 15.46 44.18
C SER A 34 -37.27 15.51 44.35
N LEU A 35 -36.60 16.43 43.64
CA LEU A 35 -35.17 16.68 43.79
C LEU A 35 -34.80 17.27 45.17
N THR A 36 -35.72 18.02 45.81
CA THR A 36 -35.52 18.58 47.16
C THR A 36 -35.35 17.48 48.22
N ALA A 37 -35.96 16.32 48.01
CA ALA A 37 -35.79 15.16 48.89
C ALA A 37 -34.41 14.48 48.74
N ILE A 38 -33.68 14.78 47.66
CA ILE A 38 -32.38 14.18 47.33
C ILE A 38 -31.22 15.14 47.67
N LEU A 39 -31.40 16.44 47.44
CA LEU A 39 -30.37 17.46 47.66
C LEU A 39 -30.43 18.06 49.07
N ARG A 40 -29.27 18.52 49.57
CA ARG A 40 -29.16 19.09 50.92
C ARG A 40 -29.86 20.45 51.06
N ALA A 41 -29.88 21.24 49.99
CA ALA A 41 -30.58 22.52 49.93
C ALA A 41 -30.86 22.93 48.47
N ILE A 42 -32.09 23.35 48.18
CA ILE A 42 -32.49 23.96 46.90
C ILE A 42 -32.86 25.43 47.14
N PRO A 43 -32.29 26.39 46.37
CA PRO A 43 -32.64 27.80 46.48
C PRO A 43 -34.16 28.05 46.32
N PRO A 44 -34.81 28.86 47.17
CA PRO A 44 -36.24 29.17 47.06
C PRO A 44 -36.65 29.78 45.72
N SER A 45 -35.69 30.41 45.02
CA SER A 45 -35.84 31.00 43.69
C SER A 45 -36.13 29.98 42.58
N LEU A 46 -35.85 28.69 42.78
CA LEU A 46 -36.16 27.62 41.81
C LEU A 46 -37.61 27.14 41.92
N SER A 47 -38.14 27.05 43.13
CA SER A 47 -39.52 26.60 43.40
C SER A 47 -40.59 27.65 43.08
N SER A 48 -40.21 28.93 42.98
CA SER A 48 -41.11 30.05 42.70
C SER A 48 -40.89 30.69 41.33
N SER A 49 -40.15 30.04 40.43
CA SER A 49 -39.80 30.59 39.11
C SER A 49 -40.91 30.36 38.09
N GLU A 50 -41.19 31.36 37.25
CA GLU A 50 -42.07 31.19 36.07
C GLU A 50 -41.44 30.32 34.97
N THR A 51 -40.12 30.06 35.04
CA THR A 51 -39.37 29.20 34.10
C THR A 51 -38.52 28.15 34.84
N PRO A 52 -39.16 27.26 35.62
CA PRO A 52 -38.50 26.33 36.55
C PRO A 52 -37.42 25.47 35.90
N THR A 53 -37.67 24.97 34.69
CA THR A 53 -36.74 24.10 33.94
C THR A 53 -35.48 24.83 33.47
N SER A 54 -35.62 26.08 33.02
CA SER A 54 -34.48 26.92 32.63
C SER A 54 -33.64 27.30 33.85
N CYS A 55 -34.30 27.68 34.96
CA CYS A 55 -33.61 27.95 36.22
C CYS A 55 -32.85 26.72 36.71
N LEU A 56 -33.44 25.52 36.64
CA LEU A 56 -32.80 24.27 37.04
C LEU A 56 -31.61 23.93 36.13
N LEU A 57 -31.77 24.10 34.81
CA LEU A 57 -30.70 23.85 33.84
C LEU A 57 -29.48 24.74 34.09
N HIS A 58 -29.67 26.01 34.46
CA HIS A 58 -28.59 27.00 34.58
C HIS A 58 -28.07 27.25 36.01
N ASN A 59 -28.71 26.70 37.05
CA ASN A 59 -28.28 26.90 38.43
C ASN A 59 -26.95 26.15 38.74
N SER A 60 -25.89 26.88 39.04
CA SER A 60 -24.56 26.32 39.32
C SER A 60 -24.48 25.51 40.61
N ASP A 61 -25.18 25.94 41.66
CA ASP A 61 -25.10 25.34 42.99
C ASP A 61 -25.80 23.98 43.02
N VAL A 62 -27.00 23.90 42.43
CA VAL A 62 -27.75 22.65 42.28
C VAL A 62 -27.00 21.69 41.37
N ALA A 63 -26.48 22.17 40.24
CA ALA A 63 -25.70 21.33 39.35
C ALA A 63 -24.42 20.77 40.02
N SER A 64 -23.71 21.59 40.81
CA SER A 64 -22.53 21.16 41.56
C SER A 64 -22.87 20.08 42.60
N GLN A 65 -23.99 20.22 43.32
CA GLN A 65 -24.48 19.20 44.25
C GLN A 65 -24.82 17.87 43.55
N ILE A 66 -25.52 17.93 42.40
CA ILE A 66 -25.85 16.74 41.61
C ILE A 66 -24.58 16.07 41.08
N SER A 67 -23.67 16.82 40.45
CA SER A 67 -22.39 16.28 39.96
C SER A 67 -21.56 15.65 41.08
N THR A 68 -21.58 16.21 42.29
CA THR A 68 -20.90 15.65 43.47
C THR A 68 -21.52 14.32 43.89
N LEU A 69 -22.86 14.23 43.93
CA LEU A 69 -23.56 12.99 44.27
C LEU A 69 -23.31 11.89 43.23
N LEU A 70 -23.35 12.22 41.93
CA LEU A 70 -23.07 11.28 40.83
C LEU A 70 -21.64 10.72 40.85
N ARG A 71 -20.68 11.45 41.42
CA ARG A 71 -19.28 11.01 41.60
C ARG A 71 -19.03 10.27 42.91
N SER A 72 -20.04 10.13 43.77
CA SER A 72 -19.90 9.41 45.04
C SER A 72 -19.71 7.90 44.81
N PRO A 73 -18.96 7.19 45.68
CA PRO A 73 -18.67 5.76 45.48
C PRO A 73 -19.88 4.83 45.44
N GLU A 74 -21.02 5.25 46.01
CA GLU A 74 -22.28 4.48 46.07
C GLU A 74 -23.26 4.82 44.94
N SER A 75 -22.95 5.82 44.11
CA SER A 75 -23.83 6.22 43.01
C SER A 75 -23.83 5.21 41.86
N GLY A 76 -24.97 5.11 41.17
CA GLY A 76 -25.19 4.17 40.07
C GLY A 76 -25.71 2.80 40.50
N ALA A 77 -25.93 2.56 41.79
CA ALA A 77 -26.60 1.36 42.30
C ALA A 77 -28.07 1.27 41.83
N VAL A 78 -28.68 0.09 41.93
CA VAL A 78 -30.10 -0.13 41.54
C VAL A 78 -31.06 0.80 42.30
N ASN A 79 -30.74 1.13 43.56
CA ASN A 79 -31.59 1.93 44.45
C ASN A 79 -31.11 3.40 44.55
N ASP A 80 -30.32 3.88 43.59
CA ASP A 80 -29.86 5.28 43.58
C ASP A 80 -31.02 6.21 43.21
N ASN A 81 -31.56 6.91 44.21
CA ASN A 81 -32.67 7.86 44.06
C ASN A 81 -32.37 8.97 43.04
N LEU A 82 -31.11 9.36 42.88
CA LEU A 82 -30.71 10.37 41.88
C LEU A 82 -30.73 9.79 40.46
N CYS A 83 -30.31 8.53 40.28
CA CYS A 83 -30.45 7.85 38.99
C CYS A 83 -31.93 7.61 38.63
N ALA A 84 -32.76 7.25 39.61
CA ALA A 84 -34.21 7.12 39.42
C ALA A 84 -34.83 8.45 39.01
N TRP A 85 -34.46 9.54 39.69
CA TRP A 85 -34.90 10.89 39.33
C TRP A 85 -34.48 11.29 37.91
N LEU A 86 -33.21 11.07 37.52
CA LEU A 86 -32.74 11.34 36.15
C LEU A 86 -33.49 10.52 35.10
N TYR A 87 -33.80 9.25 35.40
CA TYR A 87 -34.56 8.38 34.53
C TYR A 87 -36.00 8.88 34.35
N ASP A 88 -36.69 9.20 35.45
CA ASP A 88 -38.09 9.68 35.42
C ASP A 88 -38.21 11.05 34.76
N THR A 89 -37.28 11.96 35.05
CA THR A 89 -37.23 13.30 34.43
C THR A 89 -36.96 13.21 32.92
N PHE A 90 -36.16 12.25 32.44
CA PHE A 90 -35.95 12.06 31.00
C PHE A 90 -37.18 11.46 30.28
N HIS A 91 -38.01 10.69 30.98
CA HIS A 91 -39.27 10.17 30.43
C HIS A 91 -40.41 11.20 30.43
N SER A 92 -40.20 12.37 31.03
CA SER A 92 -41.13 13.48 30.97
C SER A 92 -41.44 13.88 29.52
N SER A 93 -42.69 14.27 29.25
CA SER A 93 -43.11 14.81 27.95
C SER A 93 -42.62 16.23 27.69
N GLU A 94 -42.00 16.90 28.67
CA GLU A 94 -41.46 18.26 28.52
C GLU A 94 -40.01 18.24 27.97
N PRO A 95 -39.77 18.75 26.75
CA PRO A 95 -38.44 18.69 26.11
C PRO A 95 -37.32 19.41 26.87
N ASP A 96 -37.65 20.44 27.65
CA ASP A 96 -36.65 21.20 28.40
C ASP A 96 -36.10 20.40 29.59
N LEU A 97 -36.87 19.46 30.14
CA LEU A 97 -36.40 18.55 31.20
C LEU A 97 -35.39 17.52 30.66
N HIS A 98 -35.47 17.17 29.36
CA HIS A 98 -34.45 16.35 28.72
C HIS A 98 -33.10 17.07 28.71
N LEU A 99 -33.07 18.40 28.52
CA LEU A 99 -31.82 19.18 28.58
C LEU A 99 -31.20 19.15 29.99
N VAL A 100 -32.02 19.16 31.03
CA VAL A 100 -31.56 19.05 32.43
C VAL A 100 -30.87 17.71 32.65
N VAL A 101 -31.42 16.61 32.15
CA VAL A 101 -30.80 15.28 32.26
C VAL A 101 -29.55 15.18 31.39
N LEU A 102 -29.61 15.65 30.14
CA LEU A 102 -28.49 15.62 29.20
C LEU A 102 -27.27 16.37 29.75
N ARG A 103 -27.47 17.44 30.52
CA ARG A 103 -26.39 18.18 31.21
C ARG A 103 -25.47 17.28 32.03
N PHE A 104 -25.99 16.20 32.64
CA PHE A 104 -25.21 15.34 33.54
C PHE A 104 -24.63 14.09 32.87
N ILE A 105 -24.88 13.90 31.57
CA ILE A 105 -24.36 12.75 30.80
C ILE A 105 -22.85 12.67 30.78
N PRO A 106 -22.08 13.76 30.68
CA PRO A 106 -20.63 13.69 30.80
C PRO A 106 -20.16 13.02 32.11
N VAL A 107 -20.80 13.36 33.24
CA VAL A 107 -20.47 12.81 34.56
C VAL A 107 -20.90 11.35 34.66
N VAL A 108 -22.14 11.04 34.24
CA VAL A 108 -22.67 9.67 34.23
C VAL A 108 -21.82 8.75 33.35
N ALA A 109 -21.48 9.17 32.12
CA ALA A 109 -20.64 8.42 31.20
C ALA A 109 -19.23 8.19 31.76
N SER A 110 -18.64 9.23 32.38
CA SER A 110 -17.31 9.15 32.98
C SER A 110 -17.25 8.12 34.10
N VAL A 111 -18.15 8.22 35.08
CA VAL A 111 -18.18 7.30 36.23
C VAL A 111 -18.57 5.91 35.76
N TYR A 112 -19.51 5.79 34.83
CA TYR A 112 -19.96 4.51 34.31
C TYR A 112 -18.85 3.77 33.56
N LEU A 113 -18.12 4.43 32.65
CA LEU A 113 -17.02 3.80 31.91
C LEU A 113 -15.82 3.49 32.82
N SER A 114 -15.47 4.40 33.73
CA SER A 114 -14.32 4.23 34.63
C SER A 114 -14.56 3.15 35.69
N SER A 115 -15.77 3.10 36.26
CA SER A 115 -16.11 2.14 37.34
C SER A 115 -16.53 0.77 36.81
N ALA A 116 -17.00 0.67 35.56
CA ALA A 116 -17.36 -0.61 34.98
C ALA A 116 -16.14 -1.45 34.51
N ALA A 117 -14.94 -0.85 34.51
CA ALA A 117 -13.67 -1.59 34.46
C ALA A 117 -13.34 -2.30 35.78
N LEU A 118 -14.00 -1.92 36.88
CA LEU A 118 -13.79 -2.43 38.23
C LEU A 118 -14.89 -3.41 38.69
N ASN A 119 -15.72 -3.91 37.77
CA ASN A 119 -16.84 -4.85 38.03
C ASN A 119 -17.84 -4.43 39.12
N LYS A 120 -18.03 -3.13 39.35
CA LYS A 120 -19.06 -2.62 40.29
C LYS A 120 -20.47 -2.67 39.66
N PRO A 121 -21.53 -2.97 40.43
CA PRO A 121 -22.91 -2.96 39.93
C PRO A 121 -23.39 -1.52 39.71
N LEU A 122 -23.45 -1.09 38.44
CA LEU A 122 -23.83 0.28 38.03
C LEU A 122 -25.17 0.29 37.27
N ALA A 123 -26.14 -0.47 37.77
CA ALA A 123 -27.42 -0.69 37.10
C ALA A 123 -28.24 0.61 36.96
N GLY A 124 -28.16 1.53 37.93
CA GLY A 124 -28.84 2.83 37.88
C GLY A 124 -28.36 3.69 36.71
N PHE A 125 -27.03 3.83 36.53
CA PHE A 125 -26.46 4.51 35.35
C PHE A 125 -26.79 3.78 34.06
N GLY A 126 -26.78 2.45 34.08
CA GLY A 126 -27.21 1.63 32.94
C GLY A 126 -28.64 1.93 32.51
N SER A 127 -29.58 2.10 33.45
CA SER A 127 -30.98 2.44 33.17
C SER A 127 -31.13 3.83 32.56
N VAL A 128 -30.43 4.84 33.08
CA VAL A 128 -30.45 6.21 32.52
C VAL A 128 -29.90 6.23 31.09
N LEU A 129 -28.78 5.55 30.84
CA LEU A 129 -28.19 5.47 29.49
C LEU A 129 -29.07 4.67 28.52
N LEU A 130 -29.75 3.61 28.98
CA LEU A 130 -30.70 2.85 28.18
C LEU A 130 -31.96 3.65 27.84
N ALA A 131 -32.46 4.48 28.76
CA ALA A 131 -33.58 5.38 28.49
C ALA A 131 -33.26 6.32 27.31
N ILE A 132 -32.07 6.91 27.33
CA ILE A 132 -31.57 7.79 26.27
C ILE A 132 -31.37 7.04 24.96
N TYR A 133 -30.73 5.87 25.02
CA TYR A 133 -30.53 5.03 23.84
C TYR A 133 -31.86 4.55 23.24
N GLY A 134 -32.85 4.22 24.06
CA GLY A 134 -34.20 3.86 23.65
C GLY A 134 -34.93 5.01 22.97
N HIS A 135 -34.83 6.22 23.54
CA HIS A 135 -35.35 7.45 22.92
C HIS A 135 -34.76 7.68 21.53
N GLU A 136 -33.44 7.63 21.38
CA GLU A 136 -32.76 7.78 20.09
C GLU A 136 -33.12 6.67 19.09
N THR A 137 -33.27 5.42 19.57
CA THR A 137 -33.68 4.30 18.72
C THR A 137 -35.09 4.50 18.17
N ALA A 138 -36.01 4.99 19.00
CA ALA A 138 -37.38 5.31 18.58
C ALA A 138 -37.42 6.51 17.63
N ALA A 139 -36.68 7.58 17.93
CA ALA A 139 -36.60 8.79 17.11
C ALA A 139 -36.06 8.50 15.69
N ARG A 140 -35.11 7.57 15.57
CA ARG A 140 -34.51 7.16 14.28
C ARG A 140 -35.30 6.09 13.53
N ASN A 141 -36.36 5.54 14.12
CA ASN A 141 -37.10 4.40 13.57
C ASN A 141 -36.18 3.22 13.13
N GLY A 142 -35.10 2.99 13.89
CA GLY A 142 -34.10 1.96 13.60
C GLY A 142 -33.14 2.24 12.42
N GLN A 143 -33.21 3.41 11.77
CA GLN A 143 -32.35 3.74 10.64
C GLN A 143 -30.98 4.29 11.07
N ALA A 144 -29.99 4.20 10.17
CA ALA A 144 -28.68 4.81 10.34
C ALA A 144 -28.75 6.32 10.06
N ILE A 145 -27.93 7.11 10.75
CA ILE A 145 -27.67 8.50 10.37
C ILE A 145 -26.55 8.48 9.34
N THR A 146 -26.87 8.96 8.14
CA THR A 146 -25.93 9.05 7.02
C THR A 146 -25.76 10.49 6.59
N LEU A 147 -24.55 10.83 6.15
CA LEU A 147 -24.24 12.12 5.53
C LEU A 147 -23.66 11.85 4.16
N SER A 148 -24.17 12.54 3.16
CA SER A 148 -23.62 12.54 1.82
C SER A 148 -22.40 13.46 1.81
N ILE A 149 -21.20 12.88 1.80
CA ILE A 149 -19.94 13.62 1.70
C ILE A 149 -19.54 13.65 0.22
N PRO A 150 -19.19 14.81 -0.36
CA PRO A 150 -18.62 14.86 -1.71
C PRO A 150 -17.35 14.00 -1.75
N ASP A 151 -17.21 13.20 -2.80
CA ASP A 151 -15.99 12.44 -3.00
C ASP A 151 -14.81 13.40 -3.22
N LEU A 152 -13.96 13.52 -2.20
CA LEU A 152 -12.76 14.36 -2.21
C LEU A 152 -11.63 13.77 -3.06
N SER A 153 -11.81 12.57 -3.64
CA SER A 153 -10.91 12.02 -4.66
C SER A 153 -11.02 12.76 -6.00
N HIS A 154 -12.14 13.47 -6.22
CA HIS A 154 -12.33 14.39 -7.33
C HIS A 154 -11.92 15.82 -6.95
N SER A 155 -11.24 16.50 -7.87
CA SER A 155 -10.90 17.92 -7.71
C SER A 155 -12.16 18.78 -7.59
N SER A 156 -12.15 19.72 -6.65
CA SER A 156 -13.21 20.70 -6.43
C SER A 156 -13.65 21.40 -7.73
N ILE A 157 -14.97 21.59 -7.90
CA ILE A 157 -15.61 22.31 -9.01
C ILE A 157 -15.06 23.76 -9.12
N TYR A 158 -14.51 24.30 -8.03
CA TYR A 158 -13.91 25.63 -7.98
C TYR A 158 -12.49 25.71 -8.56
N HIS A 159 -11.93 24.60 -9.08
CA HIS A 159 -10.59 24.55 -9.68
C HIS A 159 -10.58 24.24 -11.19
N GLU A 160 -11.74 24.21 -11.86
CA GLU A 160 -11.83 24.06 -13.31
C GLU A 160 -11.86 25.42 -14.05
N THR A 161 -10.75 25.83 -14.65
CA THR A 161 -10.68 27.07 -15.47
C THR A 161 -11.03 26.90 -16.95
N LYS A 162 -11.93 25.97 -17.35
CA LYS A 162 -12.68 26.06 -18.63
C LYS A 162 -13.77 24.99 -18.78
N GLN A 163 -14.95 25.44 -19.21
CA GLN A 163 -16.26 24.76 -19.28
C GLN A 163 -16.28 23.29 -19.75
N MET A 164 -16.96 22.45 -18.96
CA MET A 164 -17.39 21.08 -19.29
C MET A 164 -18.56 21.03 -20.28
N ALA A 165 -18.58 19.97 -21.09
CA ALA A 165 -19.79 19.40 -21.66
C ALA A 165 -20.71 18.88 -20.53
N LYS A 166 -22.01 19.18 -20.63
CA LYS A 166 -23.03 18.77 -19.66
C LYS A 166 -23.18 17.24 -19.64
N ASN A 167 -22.88 16.60 -18.51
CA ASN A 167 -23.76 15.68 -17.77
C ASN A 167 -22.98 14.86 -16.71
N GLY A 168 -23.43 14.90 -15.45
CA GLY A 168 -22.97 14.07 -14.33
C GLY A 168 -22.43 14.88 -13.15
N ALA A 169 -23.29 15.26 -12.21
CA ALA A 169 -22.88 15.89 -10.95
C ALA A 169 -22.02 14.93 -10.12
N THR A 170 -21.01 15.46 -9.41
CA THR A 170 -20.17 14.79 -8.40
C THR A 170 -20.97 13.75 -7.60
N GLU A 171 -20.63 12.46 -7.74
CA GLU A 171 -21.22 11.41 -6.92
C GLU A 171 -20.88 11.66 -5.44
N LEU A 172 -21.91 11.75 -4.60
CA LEU A 172 -21.76 11.94 -3.16
C LEU A 172 -21.59 10.56 -2.51
N HIS A 173 -20.49 10.33 -1.78
CA HIS A 173 -20.32 9.14 -0.96
C HIS A 173 -21.24 9.20 0.27
N LEU A 174 -22.00 8.13 0.51
CA LEU A 174 -22.85 8.01 1.68
C LEU A 174 -22.02 7.57 2.90
N ALA A 175 -21.60 8.51 3.75
CA ALA A 175 -20.90 8.22 5.00
C ALA A 175 -21.89 7.91 6.13
N VAL A 176 -21.79 6.75 6.76
CA VAL A 176 -22.61 6.41 7.93
C VAL A 176 -22.01 7.09 9.18
N ILE A 177 -22.64 8.17 9.64
CA ILE A 177 -22.27 8.86 10.88
C ILE A 177 -22.63 8.03 12.10
N SER A 178 -23.77 7.35 12.09
CA SER A 178 -24.20 6.51 13.21
C SER A 178 -24.99 5.30 12.69
N PRO A 179 -24.61 4.06 13.01
CA PRO A 179 -25.25 2.86 12.46
C PRO A 179 -26.68 2.68 12.98
N SER A 180 -27.49 1.87 12.27
CA SER A 180 -28.87 1.51 12.62
C SER A 180 -28.99 1.01 14.07
N LEU A 181 -29.84 1.64 14.88
CA LEU A 181 -30.03 1.29 16.30
C LEU A 181 -31.09 0.20 16.46
N LYS A 182 -30.85 -0.75 17.38
CA LYS A 182 -31.82 -1.79 17.77
C LYS A 182 -32.19 -1.63 19.24
N PRO A 183 -33.45 -1.82 19.66
CA PRO A 183 -33.86 -1.69 21.04
C PRO A 183 -33.18 -2.74 21.94
N HIS A 184 -32.82 -2.33 23.15
CA HIS A 184 -32.12 -3.15 24.12
C HIS A 184 -32.72 -2.98 25.52
N GLY A 185 -32.92 -4.09 26.24
CA GLY A 185 -33.44 -4.08 27.62
C GLY A 185 -32.37 -4.11 28.71
N THR A 186 -31.09 -4.37 28.37
CA THR A 186 -29.96 -4.42 29.33
C THR A 186 -28.64 -3.99 28.67
N VAL A 187 -27.73 -3.34 29.42
CA VAL A 187 -26.41 -2.94 28.92
C VAL A 187 -25.43 -4.11 29.06
N ARG A 188 -25.14 -4.82 27.96
CA ARG A 188 -24.09 -5.86 27.90
C ARG A 188 -22.70 -5.22 27.69
N SER A 189 -21.63 -5.86 28.18
CA SER A 189 -20.25 -5.37 28.07
C SER A 189 -19.84 -5.01 26.65
N THR A 190 -20.16 -5.87 25.67
CA THR A 190 -19.86 -5.68 24.23
C THR A 190 -20.61 -4.53 23.57
N ARG A 191 -21.65 -3.98 24.21
CA ARG A 191 -22.48 -2.87 23.68
C ARG A 191 -22.32 -1.57 24.46
N ARG A 192 -21.53 -1.58 25.54
CA ARG A 192 -21.36 -0.45 26.47
C ARG A 192 -20.89 0.82 25.76
N ALA A 193 -19.81 0.72 24.99
CA ALA A 193 -19.25 1.86 24.26
C ALA A 193 -20.23 2.47 23.26
N ARG A 194 -21.01 1.62 22.57
CA ARG A 194 -22.05 2.07 21.62
C ARG A 194 -23.21 2.79 22.31
N ILE A 195 -23.69 2.27 23.44
CA ILE A 195 -24.79 2.88 24.20
C ILE A 195 -24.36 4.26 24.73
N VAL A 196 -23.16 4.35 25.30
CA VAL A 196 -22.60 5.63 25.75
C VAL A 196 -22.36 6.58 24.58
N GLY A 197 -21.81 6.09 23.47
CA GLY A 197 -21.60 6.87 22.25
C GLY A 197 -22.88 7.50 21.71
N VAL A 198 -24.00 6.77 21.70
CA VAL A 198 -25.31 7.30 21.30
C VAL A 198 -25.81 8.37 22.28
N ALA A 199 -25.63 8.17 23.59
CA ALA A 199 -25.98 9.19 24.58
C ALA A 199 -25.18 10.48 24.40
N LEU A 200 -23.88 10.38 24.08
CA LEU A 200 -23.02 11.52 23.76
C LEU A 200 -23.40 12.18 22.43
N GLU A 201 -23.88 11.43 21.44
CA GLU A 201 -24.39 12.00 20.20
C GLU A 201 -25.69 12.80 20.43
N LEU A 202 -26.60 12.32 21.29
CA LEU A 202 -27.78 13.09 21.69
C LEU A 202 -27.39 14.36 22.46
N TYR A 203 -26.44 14.24 23.39
CA TYR A 203 -25.84 15.41 24.07
C TYR A 203 -25.29 16.42 23.06
N TYR A 204 -24.51 15.96 22.08
CA TYR A 204 -23.96 16.80 21.01
C TYR A 204 -25.06 17.49 20.20
N SER A 205 -26.14 16.79 19.85
CA SER A 205 -27.26 17.37 19.09
C SER A 205 -27.95 18.55 19.80
N LYS A 206 -27.80 18.65 21.13
CA LYS A 206 -28.35 19.72 21.97
C LYS A 206 -27.29 20.65 22.55
N ILE A 207 -26.02 20.50 22.18
CA ILE A 207 -24.85 21.14 22.82
C ILE A 207 -24.91 22.67 22.85
N SER A 208 -25.59 23.30 21.89
CA SER A 208 -25.77 24.76 21.84
C SER A 208 -26.67 25.29 22.96
N LYS A 209 -27.53 24.45 23.53
CA LYS A 209 -28.41 24.77 24.67
C LYS A 209 -27.84 24.29 26.01
N ILE A 210 -26.74 23.52 25.99
CA ILE A 210 -26.11 22.98 27.20
C ILE A 210 -25.19 24.05 27.83
N PRO A 211 -25.26 24.28 29.16
CA PRO A 211 -24.40 25.22 29.86
C PRO A 211 -22.90 24.88 29.77
N ILE A 212 -22.04 25.91 29.74
CA ILE A 212 -20.57 25.78 29.61
C ILE A 212 -19.98 24.82 30.65
N ARG A 213 -20.46 24.84 31.89
CA ARG A 213 -19.91 23.98 32.96
C ARG A 213 -20.03 22.49 32.65
N SER A 214 -21.12 22.05 32.00
CA SER A 214 -21.29 20.66 31.57
C SER A 214 -20.30 20.27 30.46
N LYS A 215 -19.96 21.22 29.58
CA LYS A 215 -18.91 21.05 28.55
C LYS A 215 -17.52 20.92 29.18
N ILE A 216 -17.24 21.64 30.27
CA ILE A 216 -16.00 21.50 31.04
C ILE A 216 -15.95 20.13 31.72
N GLU A 217 -17.04 19.67 32.35
CA GLU A 217 -17.13 18.33 32.93
C GLU A 217 -16.94 17.22 31.87
N PHE A 218 -17.34 17.47 30.62
CA PHE A 218 -17.04 16.60 29.49
C PHE A 218 -15.56 16.57 29.11
N CYS A 219 -14.86 17.70 29.18
CA CYS A 219 -13.41 17.73 28.97
C CYS A 219 -12.67 16.97 30.06
N GLU A 220 -13.10 17.11 31.33
CA GLU A 220 -12.59 16.31 32.45
C GLU A 220 -12.82 14.81 32.23
N PHE A 221 -14.01 14.41 31.77
CA PHE A 221 -14.30 13.03 31.37
C PHE A 221 -13.27 12.51 30.36
N CYS A 222 -12.99 13.26 29.29
CA CYS A 222 -12.04 12.87 28.26
C CYS A 222 -10.62 12.67 28.82
N LYS A 223 -10.19 13.57 29.73
CA LYS A 223 -8.91 13.43 30.44
C LYS A 223 -8.87 12.17 31.30
N ILE A 224 -9.88 11.94 32.14
CA ILE A 224 -9.96 10.74 33.00
C ILE A 224 -9.96 9.47 32.15
N TRP A 225 -10.76 9.45 31.07
CA TRP A 225 -10.82 8.31 30.17
C TRP A 225 -9.50 8.06 29.44
N SER A 226 -8.71 9.11 29.17
CA SER A 226 -7.38 8.97 28.54
C SER A 226 -6.33 8.29 29.44
N GLY A 227 -6.53 8.24 30.76
CA GLY A 227 -5.70 7.48 31.70
C GLY A 227 -4.29 8.03 31.97
N GLN A 228 -4.05 9.32 31.74
CA GLN A 228 -2.80 9.98 32.15
C GLN A 228 -2.93 10.57 33.57
N ASP A 229 -2.06 10.13 34.47
CA ASP A 229 -1.89 10.73 35.80
C ASP A 229 -1.25 12.12 35.67
N HIS A 230 -1.74 13.07 36.47
CA HIS A 230 -1.27 14.45 36.54
C HIS A 230 0.26 14.51 36.77
N ASN A 231 1.00 14.96 35.77
CA ASN A 231 2.33 15.57 35.94
C ASN A 231 2.62 16.52 34.77
N ASP A 232 2.03 17.71 34.85
CA ASP A 232 2.54 18.89 34.14
C ASP A 232 2.62 20.01 35.18
N ASN A 233 3.80 20.19 35.78
CA ASN A 233 4.30 21.49 36.21
C ASN A 233 5.81 21.38 36.45
N GLU A 234 6.51 22.33 35.85
CA GLU A 234 7.93 22.62 36.06
C GLU A 234 8.21 22.97 37.53
N GLY A 235 9.27 22.38 38.10
CA GLY A 235 9.96 22.93 39.28
C GLY A 235 9.56 22.38 40.66
N GLU A 236 10.59 22.02 41.43
CA GLU A 236 10.68 21.74 42.87
C GLU A 236 10.42 20.31 43.41
N ASN A 237 11.42 19.86 44.17
CA ASN A 237 11.51 18.59 44.90
C ASN A 237 10.34 18.36 45.87
N CYS A 238 9.70 17.20 45.79
CA CYS A 238 9.07 16.52 46.93
C CYS A 238 9.03 15.01 46.69
N GLU A 239 9.71 14.26 47.57
CA GLU A 239 9.55 12.82 47.71
C GLU A 239 8.08 12.50 48.04
N SER A 240 7.48 11.56 47.31
CA SER A 240 6.22 10.95 47.75
C SER A 240 6.11 9.49 47.29
N GLU A 241 5.45 8.75 48.16
CA GLU A 241 5.56 7.32 48.37
C GLU A 241 4.88 6.47 47.30
N LYS A 242 5.40 5.24 47.14
CA LYS A 242 4.76 4.14 46.42
C LYS A 242 3.35 3.90 46.96
N ASN A 243 2.33 4.24 46.19
CA ASN A 243 0.99 3.65 46.35
C ASN A 243 0.79 2.57 45.27
N ASP A 244 1.07 1.33 45.65
CA ASP A 244 0.55 0.14 44.99
C ASP A 244 -0.97 0.12 45.12
N GLY A 245 -1.68 0.43 44.02
CA GLY A 245 -3.14 0.49 44.00
C GLY A 245 -3.75 0.35 42.61
N ILE A 246 -3.91 -0.92 42.17
CA ILE A 246 -4.95 -1.37 41.21
C ILE A 246 -4.86 -0.77 39.78
N ARG A 247 -4.04 -1.39 38.91
CA ARG A 247 -4.18 -1.27 37.44
C ARG A 247 -5.47 -1.97 36.97
N GLY A 248 -6.61 -1.30 37.09
CA GLY A 248 -7.89 -1.73 36.52
C GLY A 248 -7.87 -1.68 34.99
N GLY A 249 -8.46 -2.69 34.33
CA GLY A 249 -8.42 -2.87 32.87
C GLY A 249 -8.92 -1.65 32.09
N ARG A 250 -8.06 -1.07 31.25
CA ARG A 250 -8.39 0.08 30.40
C ARG A 250 -9.30 -0.37 29.25
N LEU A 251 -10.45 0.29 29.07
CA LEU A 251 -11.32 0.08 27.90
C LEU A 251 -10.63 0.62 26.65
N ASN A 252 -10.53 -0.16 25.56
CA ASN A 252 -10.05 0.29 24.24
C ASN A 252 -10.78 1.57 23.77
N MET A 253 -10.26 2.29 22.76
CA MET A 253 -10.92 3.45 22.13
C MET A 253 -11.73 3.04 20.89
N PRO A 254 -12.92 2.42 21.03
CA PRO A 254 -13.75 2.08 19.89
C PRO A 254 -14.26 3.34 19.21
N TRP A 255 -14.37 3.28 17.88
CA TRP A 255 -14.75 4.43 17.07
C TRP A 255 -16.14 4.97 17.41
N GLU A 256 -17.08 4.10 17.80
CA GLU A 256 -18.45 4.46 18.17
C GLU A 256 -18.53 5.36 19.41
N LEU A 257 -17.50 5.34 20.25
CA LEU A 257 -17.37 6.23 21.40
C LEU A 257 -16.49 7.44 21.06
N LEU A 258 -15.40 7.24 20.32
CA LEU A 258 -14.45 8.30 19.98
C LEU A 258 -15.04 9.36 19.05
N GLN A 259 -15.86 8.97 18.08
CA GLN A 259 -16.46 9.88 17.11
C GLN A 259 -17.33 11.00 17.74
N PRO A 260 -18.33 10.72 18.60
CA PRO A 260 -19.09 11.78 19.26
C PRO A 260 -18.21 12.60 20.21
N ILE A 261 -17.18 12.00 20.81
CA ILE A 261 -16.23 12.72 21.66
C ILE A 261 -15.49 13.80 20.88
N LEU A 262 -14.96 13.46 19.70
CA LEU A 262 -14.25 14.39 18.83
C LEU A 262 -15.16 15.54 18.37
N LYS A 263 -16.43 15.26 18.06
CA LYS A 263 -17.41 16.32 17.70
C LYS A 263 -17.65 17.30 18.85
N ILE A 264 -17.82 16.79 20.07
CA ILE A 264 -18.05 17.62 21.25
C ILE A 264 -16.81 18.47 21.54
N LEU A 265 -15.61 17.88 21.51
CA LEU A 265 -14.35 18.62 21.70
C LEU A 265 -14.14 19.68 20.61
N GLY A 266 -14.45 19.35 19.35
CA GLY A 266 -14.42 20.31 18.25
C GLY A 266 -15.36 21.49 18.47
N HIS A 267 -16.58 21.25 18.94
CA HIS A 267 -17.48 22.33 19.33
C HIS A 267 -16.93 23.14 20.53
N CYS A 268 -16.28 22.51 21.50
CA CYS A 268 -15.71 23.25 22.64
C CYS A 268 -14.52 24.14 22.22
N LEU A 269 -13.75 23.73 21.21
CA LEU A 269 -12.62 24.48 20.66
C LEU A 269 -13.04 25.55 19.66
N MET A 270 -14.02 25.27 18.80
CA MET A 270 -14.35 26.09 17.62
C MET A 270 -15.78 26.64 17.61
N GLY A 271 -16.63 26.22 18.56
CA GLY A 271 -18.01 26.67 18.64
C GLY A 271 -18.16 28.11 19.11
N PRO A 272 -19.38 28.65 19.19
CA PRO A 272 -19.64 30.05 19.56
C PRO A 272 -19.08 30.43 20.95
N ASP A 273 -18.88 29.44 21.84
CA ASP A 273 -18.34 29.63 23.19
C ASP A 273 -16.80 29.60 23.26
N HIS A 274 -16.07 29.46 22.14
CA HIS A 274 -14.59 29.37 22.12
C HIS A 274 -13.88 30.57 22.79
N LYS A 275 -14.56 31.71 22.93
CA LYS A 275 -14.05 32.90 23.65
C LYS A 275 -13.95 32.68 25.16
N ASN A 276 -14.62 31.66 25.70
CA ASN A 276 -14.47 31.28 27.11
C ASN A 276 -13.13 30.55 27.30
N LYS A 277 -12.14 31.25 27.86
CA LYS A 277 -10.78 30.74 28.08
C LYS A 277 -10.73 29.47 28.92
N GLU A 278 -11.64 29.31 29.88
CA GLU A 278 -11.70 28.14 30.75
C GLU A 278 -12.16 26.90 29.97
N LEU A 279 -13.23 27.03 29.18
CA LEU A 279 -13.72 25.94 28.32
C LEU A 279 -12.70 25.58 27.23
N PHE A 280 -12.12 26.57 26.57
CA PHE A 280 -11.11 26.36 25.54
C PHE A 280 -9.89 25.63 26.10
N GLY A 281 -9.35 26.10 27.24
CA GLY A 281 -8.21 25.46 27.90
C GLY A 281 -8.50 24.02 28.34
N ALA A 282 -9.70 23.77 28.89
CA ALA A 282 -10.12 22.43 29.27
C ALA A 282 -10.24 21.50 28.04
N ALA A 283 -10.84 21.95 26.95
CA ALA A 283 -11.03 21.19 25.72
C ALA A 283 -9.70 20.90 25.02
N PHE A 284 -8.81 21.90 24.97
CA PHE A 284 -7.48 21.75 24.38
C PHE A 284 -6.63 20.74 25.15
N CYS A 285 -6.64 20.81 26.49
CA CYS A 285 -5.99 19.83 27.34
C CYS A 285 -6.57 18.42 27.16
N ALA A 286 -7.89 18.28 27.08
CA ALA A 286 -8.54 17.00 26.79
C ALA A 286 -8.13 16.40 25.44
N CYS A 287 -8.00 17.23 24.40
CA CYS A 287 -7.50 16.79 23.08
C CYS A 287 -6.05 16.31 23.16
N LYS A 288 -5.19 17.00 23.91
CA LYS A 288 -3.80 16.58 24.12
C LYS A 288 -3.71 15.22 24.79
N CYS A 289 -4.46 15.01 25.87
CA CYS A 289 -4.46 13.72 26.58
C CYS A 289 -4.98 12.58 25.70
N LEU A 290 -6.04 12.82 24.90
CA LEU A 290 -6.54 11.82 23.94
C LEU A 290 -5.56 11.54 22.79
N HIS A 291 -4.85 12.56 22.31
CA HIS A 291 -3.82 12.39 21.30
C HIS A 291 -2.64 11.57 21.81
N ALA A 292 -2.13 11.90 22.99
CA ALA A 292 -1.06 11.16 23.66
C ALA A 292 -1.47 9.69 23.90
N ARG A 293 -2.72 9.45 24.32
CA ARG A 293 -3.27 8.10 24.42
C ARG A 293 -3.35 7.41 23.05
N SER A 294 -3.77 8.12 22.01
CA SER A 294 -3.88 7.56 20.65
C SER A 294 -2.54 7.14 20.07
N LEU A 295 -1.48 7.89 20.36
CA LEU A 295 -0.10 7.54 20.03
C LEU A 295 0.37 6.30 20.81
N HIS A 296 0.11 6.26 22.12
CA HIS A 296 0.44 5.10 22.95
C HIS A 296 -0.29 3.82 22.50
N ASP A 297 -1.58 3.92 22.17
CA ASP A 297 -2.41 2.79 21.74
C ASP A 297 -2.21 2.45 20.24
N ILE A 298 -1.35 3.19 19.52
CA ILE A 298 -1.05 3.05 18.08
C ILE A 298 -2.34 2.89 17.26
N ASN A 299 -3.27 3.83 17.42
CA ASN A 299 -4.54 3.85 16.68
C ASN A 299 -4.50 4.93 15.58
N PRO A 300 -4.21 4.61 14.30
CA PRO A 300 -3.98 5.60 13.26
C PRO A 300 -5.15 6.55 13.02
N ARG A 301 -6.39 6.03 13.10
CA ARG A 301 -7.61 6.84 12.94
C ARG A 301 -7.78 7.84 14.08
N ALA A 302 -7.49 7.41 15.31
CA ALA A 302 -7.56 8.28 16.49
C ALA A 302 -6.40 9.30 16.50
N ILE A 303 -5.18 8.88 16.13
CA ILE A 303 -4.00 9.75 16.00
C ILE A 303 -4.31 10.88 15.02
N LEU A 304 -4.75 10.54 13.81
CA LEU A 304 -5.06 11.54 12.78
C LEU A 304 -6.15 12.51 13.25
N ALA A 305 -7.28 11.98 13.75
CA ALA A 305 -8.41 12.81 14.12
C ALA A 305 -8.12 13.72 15.33
N THR A 306 -7.40 13.22 16.34
CA THR A 306 -7.00 14.04 17.50
C THR A 306 -5.91 15.06 17.15
N ALA A 307 -4.96 14.70 16.28
CA ALA A 307 -3.96 15.63 15.76
C ALA A 307 -4.60 16.76 14.95
N SER A 308 -5.55 16.44 14.07
CA SER A 308 -6.30 17.46 13.32
C SER A 308 -7.06 18.41 14.24
N LEU A 309 -7.68 17.89 15.30
CA LEU A 309 -8.44 18.70 16.25
C LEU A 309 -7.53 19.62 17.09
N LEU A 310 -6.35 19.14 17.47
CA LEU A 310 -5.32 19.96 18.14
C LEU A 310 -4.87 21.10 17.25
N LYS A 311 -4.56 20.80 15.98
CA LYS A 311 -4.17 21.81 14.98
C LYS A 311 -5.27 22.86 14.77
N LEU A 312 -6.52 22.42 14.66
CA LEU A 312 -7.67 23.34 14.56
C LEU A 312 -7.86 24.18 15.83
N GLY A 313 -7.62 23.60 17.01
CA GLY A 313 -7.62 24.33 18.27
C GLY A 313 -6.52 25.40 18.32
N GLU A 314 -5.30 25.07 17.91
CA GLU A 314 -4.18 26.02 17.81
C GLU A 314 -4.53 27.18 16.87
N MET A 315 -5.08 26.87 15.69
CA MET A 315 -5.56 27.88 14.74
C MET A 315 -6.64 28.78 15.36
N ALA A 316 -7.61 28.22 16.09
CA ALA A 316 -8.66 28.98 16.76
C ALA A 316 -8.12 29.89 17.90
N ALA A 317 -7.08 29.46 18.63
CA ALA A 317 -6.41 30.28 19.63
C ALA A 317 -5.70 31.49 19.02
N HIS A 318 -5.10 31.33 17.84
CA HIS A 318 -4.46 32.42 17.10
C HIS A 318 -5.47 33.44 16.54
N HIS A 319 -6.70 33.02 16.23
CA HIS A 319 -7.77 33.89 15.72
C HIS A 319 -8.39 34.86 16.74
N THR A 320 -8.23 34.63 18.06
CA THR A 320 -8.77 35.59 19.05
C THR A 320 -8.01 36.92 19.09
N ILE A 321 -6.92 37.04 18.31
CA ILE A 321 -6.05 38.22 18.21
C ILE A 321 -6.33 39.04 16.93
N SER A 322 -7.06 38.52 15.93
CA SER A 322 -7.30 39.23 14.65
C SER A 322 -8.79 39.22 14.24
N ASN A 323 -9.46 40.36 14.32
CA ASN A 323 -10.84 40.58 13.84
C ASN A 323 -10.89 40.71 12.30
N ASN A 324 -11.02 39.60 11.55
CA ASN A 324 -11.55 39.64 10.18
C ASN A 324 -12.43 38.40 9.91
N GLU A 325 -13.58 38.62 9.28
CA GLU A 325 -14.47 37.57 8.77
C GLU A 325 -13.76 36.80 7.64
N ILE A 326 -13.65 35.47 7.78
CA ILE A 326 -13.14 34.56 6.75
C ILE A 326 -14.24 33.58 6.36
N ASP A 327 -14.35 33.34 5.05
CA ASP A 327 -15.17 32.29 4.44
C ASP A 327 -14.58 30.90 4.73
N TYR A 328 -15.32 30.03 5.41
CA TYR A 328 -14.86 28.70 5.84
C TYR A 328 -14.82 27.66 4.72
N THR A 329 -15.14 28.03 3.48
CA THR A 329 -14.98 27.16 2.30
C THR A 329 -13.70 27.45 1.50
N GLU A 330 -13.00 28.53 1.83
CA GLU A 330 -11.62 28.78 1.40
C GLU A 330 -10.66 28.41 2.53
N ILE A 331 -9.80 27.42 2.32
CA ILE A 331 -8.63 27.21 3.18
C ILE A 331 -7.70 28.40 2.92
N ALA A 332 -7.81 29.46 3.72
CA ALA A 332 -6.78 30.47 3.78
C ALA A 332 -5.50 29.77 4.26
N MET A 333 -4.56 29.54 3.35
CA MET A 333 -3.23 29.03 3.63
C MET A 333 -2.44 30.09 4.40
N THR A 334 -2.69 30.22 5.71
CA THR A 334 -1.83 30.99 6.62
C THR A 334 -1.41 30.14 7.82
N ASN A 335 -1.12 28.85 7.58
CA ASN A 335 -0.19 28.09 8.43
C ASN A 335 1.19 28.20 7.77
N ASP A 336 1.81 29.35 7.97
CA ASP A 336 3.15 29.68 7.50
C ASP A 336 4.15 29.33 8.60
N ASP A 337 4.67 28.10 8.51
CA ASP A 337 5.69 27.53 9.40
C ASP A 337 6.85 26.99 8.53
N MET A 338 8.08 27.13 9.01
CA MET A 338 9.29 26.65 8.33
C MET A 338 9.35 25.12 8.24
N LEU A 339 8.52 24.39 8.99
CA LEU A 339 8.32 22.94 8.80
C LEU A 339 7.75 22.58 7.42
N TYR A 340 7.02 23.49 6.76
CA TYR A 340 6.57 23.30 5.38
C TYR A 340 7.63 23.77 4.40
N SER A 341 7.76 23.10 3.25
CA SER A 341 8.58 23.55 2.12
C SER A 341 7.74 23.66 0.85
N ARG A 342 6.99 24.75 0.71
CA ARG A 342 6.04 24.98 -0.40
C ARG A 342 6.63 25.73 -1.60
N ALA A 343 7.84 26.25 -1.45
CA ALA A 343 8.59 26.86 -2.54
C ALA A 343 9.58 25.86 -3.16
N PHE A 344 9.82 25.99 -4.46
CA PHE A 344 10.71 25.11 -5.22
C PHE A 344 11.82 25.94 -5.86
N TRP A 345 13.07 25.70 -5.49
CA TRP A 345 14.21 26.28 -6.20
C TRP A 345 14.50 25.42 -7.44
N VAL A 346 13.90 25.83 -8.56
CA VAL A 346 13.81 25.00 -9.78
C VAL A 346 15.00 25.17 -10.71
N SER A 347 15.68 26.31 -10.66
CA SER A 347 16.86 26.61 -11.49
C SER A 347 17.77 27.62 -10.78
N LYS A 348 18.99 27.82 -11.28
CA LYS A 348 19.93 28.81 -10.70
C LYS A 348 19.29 30.21 -10.56
N GLY A 349 18.44 30.59 -11.52
CA GLY A 349 17.83 31.91 -11.60
C GLY A 349 16.39 32.03 -11.13
N VAL A 350 15.72 30.93 -10.75
CA VAL A 350 14.27 30.94 -10.49
C VAL A 350 13.88 30.10 -9.28
N ILE A 351 13.09 30.70 -8.39
CA ILE A 351 12.32 30.02 -7.36
C ILE A 351 10.83 30.07 -7.76
N ALA A 352 10.15 28.93 -7.71
CA ALA A 352 8.73 28.82 -7.97
C ALA A 352 7.96 28.72 -6.65
N TRP A 353 6.96 29.58 -6.44
CA TRP A 353 6.11 29.52 -5.25
C TRP A 353 4.71 30.04 -5.55
N ASN A 354 3.69 29.34 -5.04
CA ASN A 354 2.29 29.70 -5.28
C ASN A 354 1.76 30.61 -4.15
N VAL A 355 2.14 31.89 -4.18
CA VAL A 355 1.70 32.89 -3.19
C VAL A 355 1.31 34.21 -3.87
N ASP A 356 0.28 34.89 -3.35
CA ASP A 356 -0.08 36.24 -3.77
C ASP A 356 0.61 37.28 -2.88
N ALA A 357 1.71 37.86 -3.37
CA ALA A 357 2.49 38.83 -2.60
C ALA A 357 1.78 40.19 -2.38
N ARG A 358 0.67 40.48 -3.08
CA ARG A 358 -0.02 41.80 -3.10
C ARG A 358 1.01 42.94 -3.23
N ASP A 359 0.84 44.05 -2.51
CA ASP A 359 1.78 45.20 -2.44
C ASP A 359 3.03 44.92 -1.55
N GLY A 360 3.31 43.66 -1.22
CA GLY A 360 4.43 43.23 -0.37
C GLY A 360 5.73 42.95 -1.13
N SER A 361 6.82 42.69 -0.39
CA SER A 361 8.12 42.30 -0.96
C SER A 361 8.48 40.85 -0.63
N CYS A 362 8.94 40.08 -1.62
CA CYS A 362 9.37 38.69 -1.44
C CYS A 362 10.89 38.65 -1.16
N CYS A 363 11.31 37.90 -0.15
CA CYS A 363 12.71 37.78 0.25
C CYS A 363 13.08 36.31 0.53
N LEU A 364 14.27 35.90 0.10
CA LEU A 364 14.94 34.67 0.52
C LEU A 364 15.85 34.96 1.72
N TYR A 365 15.68 34.20 2.79
CA TYR A 365 16.50 34.22 3.99
C TYR A 365 17.32 32.93 4.07
N GLY A 366 18.57 33.06 4.54
CA GLY A 366 19.46 31.92 4.75
C GLY A 366 20.18 32.00 6.09
N SER A 367 20.31 30.87 6.78
CA SER A 367 21.13 30.71 7.99
C SER A 367 22.06 29.51 7.85
N LYS A 368 23.36 29.75 7.96
CA LYS A 368 24.40 28.72 7.89
C LYS A 368 24.29 27.73 9.05
N ASN A 369 23.92 28.20 10.24
CA ASN A 369 23.85 27.39 11.46
C ASN A 369 22.41 26.95 11.80
N ALA A 370 21.48 27.10 10.85
CA ALA A 370 20.07 26.74 11.03
C ALA A 370 19.37 27.43 12.22
N THR A 371 19.57 28.74 12.36
CA THR A 371 19.03 29.56 13.46
C THR A 371 17.86 30.45 13.04
N LEU A 372 17.27 30.26 11.85
CA LEU A 372 16.11 31.05 11.44
C LEU A 372 14.96 30.85 12.42
N SER A 373 14.33 31.95 12.81
CA SER A 373 13.11 31.94 13.61
C SER A 373 12.25 33.16 13.29
N VAL A 374 10.94 33.07 13.59
CA VAL A 374 10.01 34.19 13.47
C VAL A 374 9.65 34.65 14.88
N ALA A 375 10.00 35.89 15.21
CA ALA A 375 9.69 36.50 16.51
C ALA A 375 9.05 37.87 16.28
N ASN A 376 7.87 38.09 16.86
CA ASN A 376 7.11 39.33 16.73
C ASN A 376 6.84 39.77 15.27
N GLY A 377 6.65 38.80 14.36
CA GLY A 377 6.43 39.09 12.94
C GLY A 377 7.69 39.45 12.15
N GLU A 378 8.87 39.43 12.75
CA GLU A 378 10.16 39.64 12.08
C GLU A 378 10.96 38.33 11.99
N ILE A 379 11.71 38.19 10.90
CA ILE A 379 12.64 37.06 10.71
C ILE A 379 13.94 37.37 11.44
N GLN A 380 14.39 36.45 12.29
CA GLN A 380 15.64 36.55 13.06
C GLN A 380 16.57 35.38 12.76
N GLY A 381 17.85 35.51 13.15
CA GLY A 381 18.85 34.45 13.03
C GLY A 381 19.30 34.12 11.61
N TYR A 382 19.09 35.03 10.66
CA TYR A 382 19.56 34.92 9.28
C TYR A 382 20.97 35.53 9.12
N ASP A 383 21.78 34.90 8.29
CA ASP A 383 23.09 35.42 7.87
C ASP A 383 22.98 36.22 6.57
N VAL A 384 21.99 35.88 5.74
CA VAL A 384 21.76 36.48 4.43
C VAL A 384 20.28 36.74 4.22
N LYS A 385 19.99 37.89 3.60
CA LYS A 385 18.67 38.29 3.13
C LYS A 385 18.79 38.79 1.71
N ILE A 386 18.00 38.22 0.81
CA ILE A 386 18.03 38.50 -0.63
C ILE A 386 16.63 38.87 -1.07
N GLN A 387 16.46 40.04 -1.65
CA GLN A 387 15.17 40.43 -2.25
C GLN A 387 14.98 39.70 -3.59
N LEU A 388 13.79 39.16 -3.80
CA LEU A 388 13.41 38.46 -5.02
C LEU A 388 12.38 39.29 -5.79
N GLU A 389 12.55 39.35 -7.10
CA GLU A 389 11.59 40.02 -7.99
C GLU A 389 10.58 39.01 -8.52
N GLU A 390 9.28 39.25 -8.32
CA GLU A 390 8.23 38.46 -8.98
C GLU A 390 8.26 38.75 -10.48
N SER A 391 8.36 37.71 -11.29
CA SER A 391 8.33 37.81 -12.74
C SER A 391 6.95 37.46 -13.27
N ASN A 392 6.45 38.29 -14.19
CA ASN A 392 5.21 38.03 -14.94
C ASN A 392 5.37 36.89 -15.97
N GLN A 393 6.58 36.34 -16.13
CA GLN A 393 6.84 35.23 -17.01
C GLN A 393 6.46 33.91 -16.35
N LYS A 394 5.81 33.03 -17.12
CA LYS A 394 5.56 31.65 -16.69
C LYS A 394 6.88 30.90 -16.51
N LEU A 395 6.85 29.83 -15.72
CA LEU A 395 7.95 28.88 -15.65
C LEU A 395 8.33 28.41 -17.06
N THR A 396 9.62 28.21 -17.29
CA THR A 396 10.13 27.76 -18.60
C THR A 396 9.61 26.36 -18.92
N GLU A 397 9.54 26.04 -20.21
CA GLU A 397 9.08 24.73 -20.68
C GLU A 397 9.90 23.58 -20.07
N HIS A 398 11.23 23.74 -19.99
CA HIS A 398 12.11 22.77 -19.36
C HIS A 398 11.78 22.48 -17.88
N VAL A 399 11.43 23.52 -17.09
CA VAL A 399 11.00 23.34 -15.69
C VAL A 399 9.65 22.63 -15.62
N ILE A 400 8.72 22.99 -16.51
CA ILE A 400 7.37 22.40 -16.55
C ILE A 400 7.42 20.93 -17.00
N GLU A 401 8.28 20.57 -17.94
CA GLU A 401 8.49 19.18 -18.36
C GLU A 401 9.02 18.33 -17.20
N LYS A 402 9.94 18.87 -16.40
CA LYS A 402 10.52 18.17 -15.25
C LYS A 402 9.58 18.13 -14.04
N PHE A 403 8.85 19.21 -13.80
CA PHE A 403 7.96 19.36 -12.64
C PHE A 403 6.55 19.82 -13.08
N PRO A 404 5.78 18.98 -13.78
CA PRO A 404 4.48 19.39 -14.35
C PRO A 404 3.45 19.80 -13.29
N HIS A 405 3.53 19.22 -12.09
CA HIS A 405 2.67 19.51 -10.95
C HIS A 405 2.79 20.96 -10.41
N ILE A 406 3.87 21.69 -10.71
CA ILE A 406 4.03 23.10 -10.30
C ILE A 406 3.84 24.09 -11.46
N ARG A 407 3.30 23.65 -12.61
CA ARG A 407 3.11 24.50 -13.81
C ARG A 407 2.39 25.83 -13.53
N GLY A 408 1.48 25.84 -12.56
CA GLY A 408 0.70 27.02 -12.18
C GLY A 408 1.40 27.98 -11.22
N PHE A 409 2.62 27.68 -10.76
CA PHE A 409 3.30 28.47 -9.74
C PHE A 409 3.90 29.74 -10.34
N LYS A 410 3.98 30.80 -9.52
CA LYS A 410 4.63 32.05 -9.89
C LYS A 410 6.14 31.91 -9.83
N SER A 411 6.83 32.72 -10.62
CA SER A 411 8.29 32.73 -10.70
C SER A 411 8.88 33.94 -9.97
N PHE A 412 9.88 33.68 -9.14
CA PHE A 412 10.64 34.67 -8.40
C PHE A 412 12.10 34.61 -8.85
N LEU A 413 12.63 35.73 -9.35
CA LEU A 413 13.97 35.80 -9.93
C LEU A 413 15.04 35.88 -8.84
N VAL A 414 16.03 35.02 -8.95
CA VAL A 414 17.22 35.01 -8.11
C VAL A 414 18.31 35.89 -8.76
N PRO A 415 18.91 36.85 -8.03
CA PRO A 415 19.95 37.71 -8.58
C PRO A 415 21.14 36.92 -9.16
N PRO A 416 21.61 37.23 -10.39
CA PRO A 416 22.63 36.43 -11.07
C PRO A 416 24.02 36.50 -10.44
N ALA A 417 24.29 37.55 -9.65
CA ALA A 417 25.55 37.74 -8.93
C ALA A 417 25.65 36.93 -7.61
N LEU A 418 24.58 36.24 -7.22
CA LEU A 418 24.50 35.50 -5.96
C LEU A 418 25.33 34.21 -6.00
N ASP A 419 26.06 33.92 -4.92
CA ASP A 419 26.72 32.63 -4.74
C ASP A 419 25.72 31.56 -4.29
N VAL A 420 24.95 31.06 -5.26
CA VAL A 420 23.93 30.03 -5.03
C VAL A 420 24.54 28.76 -4.43
N LYS A 421 25.77 28.38 -4.81
CA LYS A 421 26.40 27.13 -4.35
C LYS A 421 26.58 27.10 -2.83
N SER A 422 27.03 28.22 -2.24
CA SER A 422 27.17 28.33 -0.79
C SER A 422 25.83 28.33 -0.07
N LEU A 423 24.81 28.99 -0.64
CA LEU A 423 23.49 29.10 -0.03
C LEU A 423 22.74 27.77 0.08
N LEU A 424 22.97 26.85 -0.85
CA LEU A 424 22.31 25.54 -0.85
C LEU A 424 22.76 24.64 0.31
N LYS A 425 23.77 25.06 1.08
CA LYS A 425 24.22 24.39 2.31
C LYS A 425 23.56 24.97 3.58
N TYR A 426 22.76 26.03 3.45
CA TYR A 426 22.15 26.75 4.57
C TYR A 426 20.73 26.24 4.84
N GLN A 427 20.20 26.54 6.02
CA GLN A 427 18.76 26.58 6.21
C GLN A 427 18.21 27.74 5.36
N LEU A 428 17.25 27.46 4.49
CA LEU A 428 16.65 28.45 3.59
C LEU A 428 15.14 28.58 3.82
N ALA A 429 14.65 29.82 3.85
CA ALA A 429 13.23 30.12 3.88
C ALA A 429 12.91 31.29 2.95
N ILE A 430 11.82 31.19 2.19
CA ILE A 430 11.27 32.29 1.41
C ILE A 430 10.11 32.92 2.17
N VAL A 431 10.05 34.25 2.14
CA VAL A 431 9.15 35.04 3.00
C VAL A 431 8.52 36.17 2.20
N VAL A 432 7.21 36.36 2.35
CA VAL A 432 6.49 37.55 1.91
C VAL A 432 6.38 38.52 3.10
N LEU A 433 6.80 39.76 2.89
CA LEU A 433 6.70 40.84 3.87
C LEU A 433 5.64 41.86 3.43
N SER A 434 4.80 42.30 4.37
CA SER A 434 3.87 43.41 4.15
C SER A 434 4.62 44.74 3.96
N SER A 435 3.90 45.78 3.53
CA SER A 435 4.44 47.15 3.42
C SER A 435 4.93 47.72 4.77
N GLY A 436 4.44 47.17 5.89
CA GLY A 436 4.91 47.46 7.26
C GLY A 436 6.11 46.64 7.73
N ARG A 437 6.69 45.79 6.86
CA ARG A 437 7.78 44.83 7.14
C ARG A 437 7.43 43.64 8.04
N GLU A 438 6.15 43.38 8.28
CA GLU A 438 5.70 42.19 9.00
C GLU A 438 5.68 40.98 8.06
N CYS A 439 6.09 39.81 8.55
CA CYS A 439 6.02 38.52 7.86
C CYS A 439 4.56 38.11 7.67
N THR A 440 4.10 38.03 6.42
CA THR A 440 2.75 37.55 6.09
C THR A 440 2.73 36.09 5.72
N SER A 441 3.79 35.61 5.05
CA SER A 441 3.97 34.20 4.73
C SER A 441 5.41 33.77 4.74
N ILE A 442 5.67 32.54 5.18
CA ILE A 442 7.00 31.92 5.27
C ILE A 442 6.91 30.44 4.95
N THR A 443 7.87 29.94 4.18
CA THR A 443 8.02 28.50 3.93
C THR A 443 9.47 28.15 3.59
N GLY A 444 9.87 26.91 3.87
CA GLY A 444 11.13 26.34 3.39
C GLY A 444 11.13 26.13 1.87
N VAL A 445 12.29 25.72 1.34
CA VAL A 445 12.51 25.61 -0.10
C VAL A 445 12.94 24.18 -0.48
N GLN A 446 12.26 23.58 -1.46
CA GLN A 446 12.65 22.31 -2.06
C GLN A 446 13.72 22.54 -3.13
N LEU A 447 14.87 21.87 -3.02
CA LEU A 447 16.08 22.13 -3.79
C LEU A 447 16.37 21.21 -5.02
N PRO A 448 15.66 20.10 -5.32
CA PRO A 448 16.12 19.17 -6.37
C PRO A 448 16.39 19.78 -7.75
N GLY A 449 15.57 20.76 -8.17
CA GLY A 449 15.72 21.40 -9.48
C GLY A 449 17.07 22.12 -9.64
N VAL A 450 17.39 23.02 -8.72
CA VAL A 450 18.66 23.76 -8.73
C VAL A 450 19.87 22.86 -8.43
N LEU A 451 19.69 21.80 -7.63
CA LEU A 451 20.76 20.82 -7.38
C LEU A 451 21.12 20.07 -8.66
N ASP A 452 20.12 19.64 -9.44
CA ASP A 452 20.38 18.97 -10.72
C ASP A 452 21.05 19.90 -11.74
N GLU A 453 20.64 21.17 -11.83
CA GLU A 453 21.26 22.13 -12.75
C GLU A 453 22.73 22.42 -12.41
N LEU A 454 23.04 22.60 -11.12
CA LEU A 454 24.37 23.04 -10.69
C LEU A 454 25.36 21.91 -10.39
N PHE A 455 24.85 20.74 -9.99
CA PHE A 455 25.64 19.67 -9.41
C PHE A 455 25.37 18.30 -10.02
N TYR A 456 24.61 18.19 -11.12
CA TYR A 456 24.59 16.92 -11.86
C TYR A 456 26.03 16.49 -12.16
N TYR A 457 26.31 15.24 -11.82
CA TYR A 457 27.65 14.69 -11.88
C TYR A 457 27.61 13.35 -12.61
N ASN A 458 28.53 13.15 -13.55
CA ASN A 458 28.68 11.91 -14.32
C ASN A 458 30.08 11.28 -14.18
N GLY A 459 30.88 11.75 -13.21
CA GLY A 459 32.20 11.17 -12.90
C GLY A 459 32.11 10.05 -11.84
N PRO A 460 33.25 9.53 -11.35
CA PRO A 460 33.28 8.37 -10.44
C PRO A 460 32.58 8.61 -9.10
N LEU A 461 31.82 7.63 -8.61
CA LEU A 461 31.19 7.61 -7.29
C LEU A 461 31.45 6.28 -6.60
N GLY A 462 31.48 6.28 -5.26
CA GLY A 462 31.85 5.12 -4.44
C GLY A 462 33.36 4.96 -4.32
N THR A 463 33.80 3.71 -4.14
CA THR A 463 35.22 3.35 -4.03
C THR A 463 35.82 3.07 -5.41
N ILE A 464 36.93 3.74 -5.74
CA ILE A 464 37.67 3.56 -6.99
C ILE A 464 39.08 3.05 -6.68
N PHE A 465 39.45 1.94 -7.32
CA PHE A 465 40.76 1.32 -7.18
C PHE A 465 41.70 1.76 -8.30
N SER A 466 42.92 2.13 -7.93
CA SER A 466 44.05 2.30 -8.84
C SER A 466 45.21 1.44 -8.34
N GLY A 467 46.20 1.13 -9.19
CA GLY A 467 47.33 0.28 -8.79
C GLY A 467 48.16 0.81 -7.60
N GLU A 468 48.02 2.08 -7.25
CA GLU A 468 48.80 2.75 -6.19
C GLU A 468 47.94 3.36 -5.06
N ALA A 469 46.61 3.41 -5.20
CA ALA A 469 45.74 4.09 -4.24
C ALA A 469 44.27 3.67 -4.33
N VAL A 470 43.53 3.90 -3.25
CA VAL A 470 42.06 3.81 -3.18
C VAL A 470 41.51 5.23 -3.06
N SER A 471 40.54 5.60 -3.90
CA SER A 471 39.86 6.89 -3.81
C SER A 471 38.39 6.68 -3.44
N LEU A 472 37.86 7.56 -2.58
CA LEU A 472 36.46 7.60 -2.19
C LEU A 472 35.81 8.83 -2.81
N TYR A 473 34.60 8.69 -3.36
CA TYR A 473 33.83 9.78 -3.98
C TYR A 473 32.37 9.72 -3.53
N LEU A 474 31.87 10.82 -2.96
CA LEU A 474 30.47 10.94 -2.54
C LEU A 474 29.83 12.23 -3.05
N TRP A 475 28.66 12.13 -3.69
CA TRP A 475 27.87 13.29 -4.08
C TRP A 475 27.05 13.78 -2.88
N ALA A 476 27.38 14.97 -2.37
CA ALA A 476 26.69 15.59 -1.23
C ALA A 476 26.75 17.12 -1.30
N PRO A 477 26.07 17.75 -2.29
CA PRO A 477 26.22 19.18 -2.56
C PRO A 477 25.72 20.09 -1.44
N THR A 478 24.82 19.61 -0.58
CA THR A 478 24.25 20.36 0.55
C THR A 478 25.02 20.17 1.85
N ALA A 479 26.00 19.26 1.90
CA ALA A 479 26.82 19.03 3.09
C ALA A 479 27.75 20.22 3.36
N GLN A 480 27.98 20.50 4.65
CA GLN A 480 28.88 21.54 5.14
C GLN A 480 30.27 20.99 5.51
N ASP A 481 30.33 19.74 5.97
CA ASP A 481 31.57 19.06 6.34
C ASP A 481 31.43 17.55 6.15
N MET A 482 32.54 16.87 5.84
CA MET A 482 32.55 15.43 5.56
C MET A 482 33.86 14.75 5.94
N HIS A 483 33.73 13.63 6.68
CA HIS A 483 34.85 12.74 7.02
C HIS A 483 34.52 11.30 6.64
N ALA A 484 35.53 10.52 6.24
CA ALA A 484 35.45 9.07 6.16
C ALA A 484 36.14 8.46 7.39
N LEU A 485 35.42 7.60 8.11
CA LEU A 485 35.92 6.89 9.28
C LEU A 485 36.28 5.47 8.84
N ILE A 486 37.58 5.13 8.84
CA ILE A 486 38.10 3.85 8.36
C ILE A 486 38.32 2.91 9.55
N TYR A 487 37.91 1.66 9.44
CA TYR A 487 37.95 0.64 10.50
C TYR A 487 38.57 -0.67 10.00
N SER A 488 39.28 -1.40 10.87
CA SER A 488 39.68 -2.79 10.61
C SER A 488 38.51 -3.76 10.77
N GLU A 489 37.70 -3.55 11.81
CA GLU A 489 36.65 -4.48 12.22
C GLU A 489 35.30 -4.17 11.54
N PRO A 490 34.46 -5.19 11.29
CA PRO A 490 33.12 -5.01 10.71
C PRO A 490 32.13 -4.29 11.64
N GLU A 491 32.37 -4.32 12.95
CA GLU A 491 31.58 -3.68 14.01
C GLU A 491 32.49 -3.33 15.19
N GLY A 492 32.16 -2.27 15.93
CA GLY A 492 32.90 -1.85 17.12
C GLY A 492 34.31 -1.35 16.81
N GLY A 493 35.13 -1.16 17.85
CA GLY A 493 36.49 -0.61 17.73
C GLY A 493 36.53 0.88 17.36
N ASP A 494 37.68 1.51 17.61
CA ASP A 494 37.95 2.88 17.19
C ASP A 494 38.35 2.92 15.70
N PRO A 495 38.10 4.04 14.98
CA PRO A 495 38.61 4.22 13.63
C PRO A 495 40.14 4.10 13.60
N LEU A 496 40.66 3.34 12.63
CA LEU A 496 42.09 3.34 12.28
C LEU A 496 42.53 4.72 11.81
N GLU A 497 41.66 5.37 11.05
CA GLU A 497 41.92 6.65 10.40
C GLU A 497 40.60 7.44 10.27
N ILE A 498 40.67 8.76 10.48
CA ILE A 498 39.57 9.68 10.19
C ILE A 498 40.10 10.65 9.13
N VAL A 499 39.51 10.60 7.94
CA VAL A 499 40.00 11.30 6.75
C VAL A 499 39.02 12.40 6.39
N HIS A 500 39.47 13.64 6.35
CA HIS A 500 38.66 14.74 5.83
C HIS A 500 38.55 14.64 4.31
N LEU A 501 37.34 14.82 3.77
CA LEU A 501 37.12 14.82 2.32
C LEU A 501 37.13 16.26 1.80
N GLU A 502 37.65 16.44 0.58
CA GLU A 502 37.65 17.73 -0.11
C GLU A 502 36.48 17.80 -1.11
N GLU A 503 35.71 18.89 -1.06
CA GLU A 503 34.60 19.14 -1.97
C GLU A 503 35.07 19.83 -3.27
N SER A 504 34.66 19.28 -4.41
CA SER A 504 34.73 19.95 -5.71
C SER A 504 33.40 19.79 -6.46
N ASN A 505 32.69 20.90 -6.67
CA ASN A 505 31.39 20.93 -7.35
C ASN A 505 30.36 19.94 -6.78
N GLY A 506 30.20 19.92 -5.45
CA GLY A 506 29.21 19.08 -4.77
C GLY A 506 29.60 17.61 -4.60
N VAL A 507 30.77 17.21 -5.11
CA VAL A 507 31.35 15.89 -4.90
C VAL A 507 32.50 16.00 -3.91
N TRP A 508 32.43 15.22 -2.85
CA TRP A 508 33.44 15.09 -1.82
C TRP A 508 34.34 13.91 -2.13
N SER A 509 35.66 14.09 -2.01
CA SER A 509 36.61 13.03 -2.33
C SER A 509 37.80 12.99 -1.40
N ALA A 510 38.34 11.79 -1.20
CA ALA A 510 39.60 11.55 -0.51
C ALA A 510 40.38 10.45 -1.23
N LYS A 511 41.71 10.51 -1.13
CA LYS A 511 42.63 9.52 -1.69
C LYS A 511 43.46 8.92 -0.57
N GLY A 512 43.41 7.60 -0.43
CA GLY A 512 44.11 6.83 0.59
C GLY A 512 45.03 5.74 0.02
N PRO A 513 45.76 5.05 0.90
CA PRO A 513 46.66 3.96 0.52
C PRO A 513 45.90 2.71 0.07
N VAL A 514 46.57 1.84 -0.72
CA VAL A 514 46.03 0.52 -1.13
C VAL A 514 45.67 -0.36 0.07
N THR A 515 46.29 -0.14 1.23
CA THR A 515 45.99 -0.86 2.48
C THR A 515 44.58 -0.63 3.01
N TRP A 516 43.82 0.31 2.44
CA TRP A 516 42.38 0.43 2.71
C TRP A 516 41.57 -0.72 2.12
N GLU A 517 42.07 -1.45 1.11
CA GLU A 517 41.38 -2.63 0.58
C GLU A 517 41.20 -3.68 1.69
N GLY A 518 39.95 -4.11 1.90
CA GLY A 518 39.56 -5.03 2.98
C GLY A 518 39.17 -4.33 4.29
N CYS A 519 39.40 -3.03 4.44
CA CYS A 519 38.89 -2.25 5.57
C CYS A 519 37.40 -1.91 5.40
N TYR A 520 36.79 -1.49 6.50
CA TYR A 520 35.42 -0.98 6.53
C TYR A 520 35.41 0.54 6.68
N TYR A 521 34.36 1.21 6.22
CA TYR A 521 34.17 2.64 6.42
C TYR A 521 32.70 3.06 6.49
N VAL A 522 32.50 4.25 7.06
CA VAL A 522 31.26 5.03 6.98
C VAL A 522 31.62 6.50 6.78
N TYR A 523 30.71 7.26 6.19
CA TYR A 523 30.83 8.72 6.11
C TYR A 523 30.18 9.36 7.33
N GLU A 524 30.84 10.38 7.86
CA GLU A 524 30.27 11.33 8.80
C GLU A 524 29.96 12.62 8.02
N VAL A 525 28.67 12.91 7.85
CA VAL A 525 28.16 13.99 7.01
C VAL A 525 27.46 15.03 7.87
N SER A 526 27.90 16.28 7.80
CA SER A 526 27.22 17.41 8.45
C SER A 526 26.37 18.16 7.44
N ALA A 527 25.05 18.10 7.52
CA ALA A 527 24.15 18.72 6.55
C ALA A 527 22.86 19.24 7.18
N TYR A 528 22.23 20.25 6.56
CA TYR A 528 20.92 20.73 6.97
C TYR A 528 19.83 19.70 6.66
N HIS A 529 19.07 19.30 7.68
CA HIS A 529 17.92 18.40 7.54
C HIS A 529 16.60 19.18 7.69
N PRO A 530 15.77 19.28 6.63
CA PRO A 530 14.48 19.96 6.70
C PRO A 530 13.50 19.38 7.72
N SER A 531 13.61 18.08 8.04
CA SER A 531 12.73 17.40 9.00
C SER A 531 13.02 17.78 10.46
N THR A 532 14.25 18.19 10.78
CA THR A 532 14.65 18.61 12.13
C THR A 532 14.92 20.11 12.24
N LEU A 533 14.97 20.82 11.09
CA LEU A 533 15.34 22.22 10.96
C LEU A 533 16.73 22.54 11.55
N ARG A 534 17.65 21.56 11.54
CA ARG A 534 18.99 21.67 12.13
C ARG A 534 20.07 21.22 11.17
N ILE A 535 21.31 21.62 11.45
CA ILE A 535 22.49 20.97 10.88
C ILE A 535 22.73 19.69 11.68
N GLU A 536 22.46 18.54 11.07
CA GLU A 536 22.64 17.23 11.69
C GLU A 536 24.00 16.65 11.29
N LYS A 537 24.62 15.94 12.23
CA LYS A 537 25.84 15.19 12.03
C LYS A 537 25.49 13.71 11.92
N CYS A 538 25.44 13.18 10.70
CA CYS A 538 24.92 11.86 10.40
C CYS A 538 26.04 10.87 10.08
N ILE A 539 25.89 9.63 10.53
CA ILE A 539 26.73 8.50 10.07
C ILE A 539 25.96 7.73 8.99
N ALA A 540 26.56 7.58 7.81
CA ALA A 540 25.93 6.94 6.66
C ALA A 540 26.91 6.01 5.92
N ASN A 541 26.37 4.93 5.37
CA ASN A 541 27.09 4.08 4.42
C ASN A 541 27.25 4.73 3.05
N ASP A 542 28.06 4.14 2.20
CA ASP A 542 28.19 4.59 0.82
C ASP A 542 26.99 4.13 -0.04
N PRO A 543 26.26 5.04 -0.71
CA PRO A 543 25.22 4.68 -1.68
C PRO A 543 25.70 3.74 -2.80
N TYR A 544 26.99 3.79 -3.13
CA TYR A 544 27.66 2.98 -4.14
C TYR A 544 28.45 1.82 -3.52
N ALA A 545 28.10 1.39 -2.31
CA ALA A 545 28.69 0.23 -1.65
C ALA A 545 28.71 -1.02 -2.57
N ARG A 546 29.76 -1.82 -2.44
CA ARG A 546 29.94 -3.12 -3.14
C ARG A 546 30.13 -4.31 -2.19
N GLY A 547 30.38 -4.01 -0.93
CA GLY A 547 30.37 -4.97 0.17
C GLY A 547 29.95 -4.27 1.45
N LEU A 548 29.47 -5.04 2.42
CA LEU A 548 28.97 -4.54 3.70
C LEU A 548 29.41 -5.48 4.82
N SER A 549 29.45 -4.96 6.04
CA SER A 549 29.33 -5.79 7.24
C SER A 549 27.87 -6.22 7.48
N ALA A 550 27.64 -7.09 8.45
CA ALA A 550 26.32 -7.56 8.82
C ALA A 550 25.38 -6.38 9.10
N ASN A 551 24.14 -6.48 8.62
CA ASN A 551 23.07 -5.49 8.72
C ASN A 551 23.39 -4.14 8.06
N GLY A 552 24.43 -4.09 7.20
CA GLY A 552 24.85 -2.83 6.59
C GLY A 552 25.41 -1.83 7.60
N ARG A 553 26.02 -2.29 8.71
CA ARG A 553 26.58 -1.40 9.74
C ARG A 553 27.74 -0.55 9.23
N ARG A 554 28.56 -1.10 8.33
CA ARG A 554 29.68 -0.42 7.66
C ARG A 554 29.82 -0.88 6.22
N THR A 555 30.35 -0.02 5.37
CA THR A 555 30.69 -0.31 3.98
C THR A 555 32.07 -0.98 3.91
N LEU A 556 32.19 -2.07 3.15
CA LEU A 556 33.47 -2.73 2.91
C LEU A 556 34.16 -2.12 1.67
N ILE A 557 35.42 -1.75 1.81
CA ILE A 557 36.28 -1.33 0.70
C ILE A 557 36.73 -2.59 -0.04
N VAL A 558 36.03 -2.95 -1.10
CA VAL A 558 36.28 -4.19 -1.86
C VAL A 558 36.41 -3.92 -3.36
N ASN A 559 37.48 -4.45 -3.95
CA ASN A 559 37.65 -4.43 -5.40
C ASN A 559 36.85 -5.59 -6.02
N ILE A 560 35.67 -5.28 -6.56
CA ILE A 560 34.71 -6.26 -7.11
C ILE A 560 35.28 -7.08 -8.29
N ASP A 561 36.31 -6.56 -8.96
CA ASP A 561 36.99 -7.19 -10.10
C ASP A 561 38.08 -8.17 -9.68
N SER A 562 38.41 -8.25 -8.38
CA SER A 562 39.43 -9.15 -7.86
C SER A 562 39.16 -10.61 -8.21
N GLU A 563 40.19 -11.31 -8.70
CA GLU A 563 40.13 -12.73 -9.07
C GLU A 563 39.71 -13.63 -7.90
N THR A 564 40.01 -13.25 -6.66
CA THR A 564 39.63 -14.03 -5.46
C THR A 564 38.12 -14.00 -5.20
N LEU A 565 37.39 -13.06 -5.80
CA LEU A 565 35.93 -12.93 -5.67
C LEU A 565 35.18 -13.69 -6.77
N LYS A 566 35.89 -14.30 -7.72
CA LYS A 566 35.30 -14.97 -8.88
C LYS A 566 35.28 -16.49 -8.65
N PRO A 567 34.11 -17.15 -8.76
CA PRO A 567 34.06 -18.60 -8.84
C PRO A 567 34.87 -19.13 -10.04
N LYS A 568 35.25 -20.40 -10.00
CA LYS A 568 35.97 -21.03 -11.11
C LYS A 568 35.18 -20.87 -12.43
N ALA A 569 35.86 -20.43 -13.47
CA ALA A 569 35.29 -20.14 -14.80
C ALA A 569 34.20 -19.05 -14.82
N TRP A 570 34.19 -18.13 -13.85
CA TRP A 570 33.24 -17.01 -13.82
C TRP A 570 33.27 -16.16 -15.08
N ASP A 571 34.47 -15.79 -15.56
CA ASP A 571 34.60 -14.93 -16.74
C ASP A 571 34.17 -15.62 -18.04
N HIS A 572 34.20 -16.96 -18.07
CA HIS A 572 33.70 -17.79 -19.18
C HIS A 572 32.20 -18.12 -19.06
N LEU A 573 31.51 -17.69 -17.99
CA LEU A 573 30.09 -17.98 -17.80
C LEU A 573 29.23 -17.44 -18.96
N VAL A 574 29.64 -16.35 -19.59
CA VAL A 574 28.93 -15.77 -20.74
C VAL A 574 28.81 -16.72 -21.93
N ASP A 575 29.76 -17.65 -22.08
CA ASP A 575 29.77 -18.68 -23.12
C ASP A 575 28.97 -19.92 -22.71
N GLU A 576 28.69 -20.08 -21.41
CA GLU A 576 27.91 -21.17 -20.82
C GLU A 576 26.44 -20.79 -20.58
N LYS A 577 26.05 -19.52 -20.80
CA LYS A 577 24.68 -19.05 -20.57
C LYS A 577 23.68 -19.77 -21.50
N PRO A 578 22.45 -20.09 -21.01
CA PRO A 578 21.41 -20.67 -21.84
C PRO A 578 21.09 -19.79 -23.05
N ASN A 579 21.02 -20.40 -24.24
CA ASN A 579 20.69 -19.68 -25.47
C ASN A 579 19.29 -19.06 -25.39
N LEU A 580 19.18 -17.80 -25.79
CA LEU A 580 17.92 -17.08 -25.92
C LEU A 580 17.88 -16.48 -27.32
N LEU A 581 17.03 -17.01 -28.20
CA LEU A 581 16.95 -16.57 -29.60
C LEU A 581 16.08 -15.32 -29.73
N SER A 582 14.97 -15.30 -28.98
CA SER A 582 14.04 -14.17 -28.91
C SER A 582 13.52 -13.99 -27.48
N PHE A 583 13.11 -12.77 -27.13
CA PHE A 583 12.40 -12.52 -25.88
C PHE A 583 11.00 -13.18 -25.83
N SER A 584 10.40 -13.55 -26.98
CA SER A 584 9.16 -14.35 -26.99
C SER A 584 9.37 -15.78 -26.47
N ASP A 585 10.63 -16.23 -26.35
CA ASP A 585 10.99 -17.53 -25.79
C ASP A 585 11.09 -17.54 -24.26
N ILE A 586 10.86 -16.39 -23.63
CA ILE A 586 10.92 -16.27 -22.17
C ILE A 586 9.70 -16.98 -21.55
N SER A 587 9.95 -17.79 -20.52
CA SER A 587 8.97 -18.26 -19.53
C SER A 587 9.60 -18.13 -18.15
N ILE A 588 8.92 -17.47 -17.22
CA ILE A 588 9.49 -16.99 -15.96
C ILE A 588 8.93 -17.81 -14.78
N TYR A 589 9.81 -18.17 -13.84
CA TYR A 589 9.47 -18.81 -12.58
C TYR A 589 9.94 -17.92 -11.41
N GLU A 590 9.00 -17.33 -10.67
CA GLU A 590 9.28 -16.42 -9.55
C GLU A 590 9.53 -17.20 -8.26
N LEU A 591 10.69 -17.01 -7.65
CA LEU A 591 11.17 -17.82 -6.53
C LEU A 591 11.86 -16.95 -5.46
N HIS A 592 11.57 -17.24 -4.20
CA HIS A 592 12.28 -16.66 -3.06
C HIS A 592 13.46 -17.54 -2.64
N VAL A 593 14.62 -16.94 -2.35
CA VAL A 593 15.85 -17.66 -1.97
C VAL A 593 15.65 -18.52 -0.72
N ARG A 594 14.89 -18.00 0.26
CA ARG A 594 14.63 -18.76 1.48
C ARG A 594 13.66 -19.91 1.25
N ASP A 595 12.54 -19.65 0.57
CA ASP A 595 11.49 -20.65 0.27
C ASP A 595 12.07 -21.86 -0.45
N PHE A 596 13.00 -21.61 -1.37
CA PHE A 596 13.64 -22.65 -2.17
C PHE A 596 14.31 -23.76 -1.34
N SER A 597 14.79 -23.48 -0.13
CA SER A 597 15.62 -24.46 0.58
C SER A 597 15.46 -24.51 2.09
N ALA A 598 14.71 -23.59 2.70
CA ALA A 598 14.49 -23.58 4.15
C ALA A 598 13.93 -24.92 4.65
N SER A 599 13.02 -25.55 3.89
CA SER A 599 12.41 -26.85 4.24
C SER A 599 13.00 -28.06 3.49
N ASP A 600 14.01 -27.87 2.63
CA ASP A 600 14.63 -28.96 1.87
C ASP A 600 15.65 -29.72 2.73
N ASN A 601 15.24 -30.88 3.24
CA ASN A 601 16.10 -31.72 4.08
C ASN A 601 17.27 -32.37 3.33
N THR A 602 17.27 -32.36 1.99
CA THR A 602 18.40 -32.83 1.17
C THR A 602 19.51 -31.79 1.05
N VAL A 603 19.24 -30.54 1.44
CA VAL A 603 20.23 -29.45 1.52
C VAL A 603 20.91 -29.49 2.90
N HIS A 604 22.23 -29.30 2.91
CA HIS A 604 23.01 -29.16 4.14
C HIS A 604 22.49 -27.98 4.98
N SER A 605 22.36 -28.15 6.30
CA SER A 605 21.73 -27.16 7.20
C SER A 605 22.27 -25.75 7.01
N ASP A 606 23.59 -25.60 6.87
CA ASP A 606 24.27 -24.31 6.78
C ASP A 606 23.99 -23.55 5.47
N PHE A 607 23.49 -24.25 4.45
CA PHE A 607 23.16 -23.68 3.14
C PHE A 607 21.66 -23.44 2.97
N ARG A 608 20.82 -23.97 3.86
CA ARG A 608 19.37 -23.79 3.80
C ARG A 608 19.01 -22.32 3.95
N GLY A 609 18.12 -21.88 3.09
CA GLY A 609 17.62 -20.51 3.04
C GLY A 609 18.60 -19.50 2.44
N GLY A 610 19.66 -19.93 1.76
CA GLY A 610 20.71 -19.06 1.25
C GLY A 610 21.21 -19.41 -0.16
N TYR A 611 22.14 -18.60 -0.67
CA TYR A 611 22.64 -18.69 -2.06
C TYR A 611 23.29 -20.04 -2.39
N LEU A 612 23.98 -20.65 -1.42
CA LEU A 612 24.68 -21.92 -1.63
C LEU A 612 23.75 -23.12 -1.83
N ALA A 613 22.47 -23.04 -1.46
CA ALA A 613 21.51 -24.12 -1.70
C ALA A 613 21.37 -24.46 -3.20
N PHE A 614 21.46 -23.46 -4.07
CA PHE A 614 21.39 -23.61 -5.54
C PHE A 614 22.60 -24.36 -6.12
N THR A 615 23.69 -24.47 -5.36
CA THR A 615 24.93 -25.11 -5.81
C THR A 615 24.98 -26.62 -5.57
N LEU A 616 23.98 -27.19 -4.89
CA LEU A 616 23.90 -28.60 -4.56
C LEU A 616 23.15 -29.37 -5.68
N PRO A 617 23.84 -30.04 -6.61
CA PRO A 617 23.22 -30.57 -7.83
C PRO A 617 22.20 -31.68 -7.58
N ASP A 618 22.28 -32.34 -6.42
CA ASP A 618 21.49 -33.51 -6.03
C ASP A 618 20.39 -33.16 -5.01
N SER A 619 20.24 -31.87 -4.64
CA SER A 619 19.13 -31.46 -3.76
C SER A 619 17.79 -31.56 -4.49
N ALA A 620 16.72 -31.82 -3.74
CA ALA A 620 15.37 -31.94 -4.28
C ALA A 620 14.95 -30.66 -5.01
N GLY A 621 15.24 -29.48 -4.45
CA GLY A 621 14.99 -28.20 -5.10
C GLY A 621 15.72 -28.03 -6.44
N VAL A 622 17.02 -28.37 -6.51
CA VAL A 622 17.78 -28.23 -7.78
C VAL A 622 17.33 -29.26 -8.82
N LEU A 623 17.01 -30.49 -8.41
CA LEU A 623 16.45 -31.50 -9.31
C LEU A 623 15.07 -31.08 -9.85
N HIS A 624 14.26 -30.43 -9.01
CA HIS A 624 12.99 -29.83 -9.42
C HIS A 624 13.20 -28.74 -10.47
N LEU A 625 14.09 -27.76 -10.22
CA LEU A 625 14.39 -26.71 -11.19
C LEU A 625 14.95 -27.24 -12.51
N LYS A 626 15.81 -28.28 -12.49
CA LYS A 626 16.27 -28.97 -13.71
C LYS A 626 15.11 -29.57 -14.50
N LYS A 627 14.11 -30.16 -13.82
CA LYS A 627 12.92 -30.71 -14.45
C LYS A 627 12.10 -29.61 -15.15
N LEU A 628 11.88 -28.48 -14.48
CA LEU A 628 11.17 -27.34 -15.05
C LEU A 628 11.92 -26.70 -16.22
N SER A 629 13.25 -26.55 -16.09
CA SER A 629 14.08 -26.03 -17.18
C SER A 629 14.02 -26.92 -18.41
N LYS A 630 14.12 -28.25 -18.22
CA LYS A 630 13.98 -29.22 -19.31
C LYS A 630 12.59 -29.17 -19.97
N ALA A 631 11.55 -28.85 -19.21
CA ALA A 631 10.19 -28.72 -19.73
C ALA A 631 9.97 -27.41 -20.51
N GLY A 632 10.69 -26.34 -20.16
CA GLY A 632 10.64 -25.08 -20.89
C GLY A 632 10.76 -23.80 -20.06
N ILE A 633 10.89 -23.86 -18.73
CA ILE A 633 11.21 -22.65 -17.96
C ILE A 633 12.60 -22.16 -18.38
N THR A 634 12.72 -20.90 -18.75
CA THR A 634 13.98 -20.31 -19.21
C THR A 634 14.59 -19.35 -18.20
N HIS A 635 13.77 -18.75 -17.33
CA HIS A 635 14.21 -17.74 -16.36
C HIS A 635 13.70 -18.05 -14.95
N VAL A 636 14.56 -17.85 -13.95
CA VAL A 636 14.17 -17.73 -12.55
C VAL A 636 14.22 -16.26 -12.16
N HIS A 637 13.08 -15.71 -11.74
CA HIS A 637 12.99 -14.39 -11.13
C HIS A 637 13.14 -14.56 -9.64
N LEU A 638 14.25 -14.06 -9.09
CA LEU A 638 14.49 -14.07 -7.65
C LEU A 638 13.84 -12.84 -7.01
N LEU A 639 13.02 -13.06 -5.99
CA LEU A 639 12.59 -12.00 -5.06
C LEU A 639 13.81 -11.23 -4.51
N PRO A 640 13.62 -10.05 -3.88
CA PRO A 640 14.71 -9.16 -3.47
C PRO A 640 15.93 -9.86 -2.85
N THR A 641 17.08 -9.66 -3.49
CA THR A 641 18.37 -10.23 -3.06
C THR A 641 19.47 -9.17 -2.84
N PHE A 642 19.12 -7.89 -2.93
CA PHE A 642 19.97 -6.76 -2.52
C PHE A 642 19.89 -6.54 -0.99
N GLN A 643 20.66 -5.59 -0.43
CA GLN A 643 20.63 -5.28 0.99
C GLN A 643 19.30 -4.60 1.37
N PHE A 644 18.44 -5.37 2.04
CA PHE A 644 17.17 -4.92 2.58
C PHE A 644 17.10 -5.05 4.11
N ALA A 645 16.18 -4.31 4.73
CA ALA A 645 15.83 -4.39 6.16
C ALA A 645 14.70 -5.38 6.44
N GLY A 646 14.48 -5.74 7.71
CA GLY A 646 13.40 -6.66 8.12
C GLY A 646 13.81 -8.13 8.26
N ALA A 647 15.07 -8.47 7.96
CA ALA A 647 15.67 -9.76 8.35
C ALA A 647 17.12 -9.51 8.79
N ASP A 648 17.48 -9.93 10.00
CA ASP A 648 18.84 -9.77 10.52
C ASP A 648 19.82 -10.63 9.71
N ASP A 649 20.96 -10.07 9.33
CA ASP A 649 22.01 -10.78 8.59
C ASP A 649 22.72 -11.84 9.46
N GLU A 650 22.68 -11.70 10.79
CA GLU A 650 23.31 -12.63 11.73
C GLU A 650 22.35 -13.75 12.12
N LYS A 651 22.50 -14.91 11.46
CA LYS A 651 21.67 -16.11 11.69
C LYS A 651 21.56 -16.55 13.15
N GLY A 652 22.58 -16.26 13.98
CA GLY A 652 22.57 -16.57 15.40
C GLY A 652 21.54 -15.80 16.24
N LYS A 653 21.00 -14.69 15.70
CA LYS A 653 19.94 -13.89 16.33
C LYS A 653 18.53 -14.36 15.96
N TRP A 654 18.40 -15.24 14.96
CA TRP A 654 17.09 -15.67 14.49
C TRP A 654 16.35 -16.50 15.52
N LYS A 655 15.12 -16.09 15.80
CA LYS A 655 14.14 -16.91 16.50
C LYS A 655 13.51 -17.90 15.51
N ASN A 656 13.17 -19.07 16.01
CA ASN A 656 12.48 -20.11 15.25
C ASN A 656 11.36 -20.68 16.13
N VAL A 657 10.27 -21.13 15.51
CA VAL A 657 9.24 -21.92 16.19
C VAL A 657 9.48 -23.39 15.88
N ASP A 658 9.28 -24.26 16.87
CA ASP A 658 9.27 -25.70 16.64
C ASP A 658 8.08 -26.10 15.75
N PHE A 659 8.38 -26.58 14.55
CA PHE A 659 7.37 -27.00 13.58
C PHE A 659 6.56 -28.20 14.07
N GLN A 660 7.14 -29.09 14.89
CA GLN A 660 6.37 -30.23 15.44
C GLN A 660 5.24 -29.75 16.36
N THR A 661 5.51 -28.70 17.15
CA THR A 661 4.49 -28.04 17.96
C THR A 661 3.41 -27.41 17.08
N LEU A 662 3.79 -26.72 16.00
CA LEU A 662 2.82 -26.10 15.08
C LEU A 662 1.95 -27.13 14.34
N GLU A 663 2.53 -28.25 13.92
CA GLU A 663 1.83 -29.39 13.29
C GLU A 663 0.82 -30.06 14.23
N SER A 664 0.99 -29.91 15.56
CA SER A 664 0.06 -30.49 16.55
C SER A 664 -1.26 -29.72 16.68
N PHE A 665 -1.33 -28.48 16.21
CA PHE A 665 -2.53 -27.66 16.27
C PHE A 665 -3.50 -27.98 15.12
N PRO A 666 -4.82 -27.78 15.30
CA PRO A 666 -5.80 -27.95 14.24
C PRO A 666 -5.46 -27.16 12.96
N PRO A 667 -5.85 -27.65 11.77
CA PRO A 667 -5.53 -26.98 10.50
C PRO A 667 -6.20 -25.60 10.35
N ASP A 668 -7.22 -25.30 11.16
CA ASP A 668 -8.04 -24.09 11.15
C ASP A 668 -7.89 -23.26 12.45
N SER A 669 -6.83 -23.53 13.22
CA SER A 669 -6.50 -22.84 14.47
C SER A 669 -5.80 -21.50 14.23
N ASP A 670 -5.93 -20.56 15.16
CA ASP A 670 -5.21 -19.28 15.15
C ASP A 670 -3.90 -19.33 15.97
N GLU A 671 -3.61 -20.45 16.64
CA GLU A 671 -2.40 -20.66 17.42
C GLU A 671 -1.13 -20.68 16.58
N GLN A 672 -1.16 -21.26 15.37
CA GLN A 672 0.01 -21.27 14.49
C GLN A 672 0.45 -19.86 14.14
N GLN A 673 -0.47 -19.04 13.61
CA GLN A 673 -0.14 -17.66 13.27
C GLN A 673 0.22 -16.82 14.50
N ALA A 674 -0.37 -17.07 15.67
CA ALA A 674 -0.01 -16.34 16.88
C ALA A 674 1.44 -16.60 17.28
N ARG A 675 1.94 -17.82 17.11
CA ARG A 675 3.34 -18.19 17.41
C ARG A 675 4.31 -17.63 16.38
N ILE A 676 3.97 -17.68 15.10
CA ILE A 676 4.79 -17.10 14.02
C ILE A 676 4.83 -15.57 14.15
N THR A 677 3.68 -14.92 14.30
CA THR A 677 3.57 -13.46 14.48
C THR A 677 4.34 -12.97 15.71
N ALA A 678 4.47 -13.78 16.75
CA ALA A 678 5.24 -13.43 17.94
C ALA A 678 6.76 -13.31 17.69
N ILE A 679 7.27 -13.89 16.60
CA ILE A 679 8.69 -13.86 16.24
C ILE A 679 8.97 -13.28 14.83
N GLN A 680 7.95 -12.87 14.07
CA GLN A 680 8.08 -12.49 12.66
C GLN A 680 9.05 -11.33 12.35
N ASN A 681 9.42 -10.52 13.36
CA ASN A 681 10.40 -9.44 13.21
C ASN A 681 11.81 -9.84 13.71
N GLU A 682 11.96 -11.08 14.16
CA GLU A 682 13.17 -11.64 14.75
C GLU A 682 13.53 -13.00 14.14
N ASP A 683 12.79 -13.48 13.14
CA ASP A 683 13.14 -14.68 12.39
C ASP A 683 14.03 -14.34 11.18
N GLY A 684 14.32 -15.34 10.35
CA GLY A 684 15.15 -15.17 9.16
C GLY A 684 14.38 -14.88 7.87
N TYR A 685 13.11 -14.48 7.96
CA TYR A 685 12.19 -14.42 6.82
C TYR A 685 11.65 -13.01 6.57
N ASN A 686 11.85 -12.51 5.35
CA ASN A 686 11.09 -11.39 4.80
C ASN A 686 11.19 -11.50 3.27
N TRP A 687 10.17 -11.06 2.51
CA TRP A 687 10.31 -10.98 1.05
C TRP A 687 11.44 -10.03 0.61
N GLY A 688 11.70 -8.97 1.39
CA GLY A 688 12.82 -8.07 1.17
C GLY A 688 12.51 -6.82 0.33
N TYR A 689 11.24 -6.48 0.11
CA TYR A 689 10.79 -5.20 -0.48
C TYR A 689 10.99 -4.02 0.51
N ASN A 690 12.15 -3.97 1.16
CA ASN A 690 12.55 -2.99 2.18
C ASN A 690 13.97 -2.49 1.89
N PRO A 691 14.20 -1.82 0.73
CA PRO A 691 15.53 -1.46 0.27
C PRO A 691 16.28 -0.51 1.20
N VAL A 692 17.55 -0.83 1.46
CA VAL A 692 18.51 0.01 2.18
C VAL A 692 19.65 0.42 1.25
N LEU A 693 20.31 -0.57 0.61
CA LEU A 693 21.37 -0.36 -0.37
C LEU A 693 21.20 -1.33 -1.54
N TRP A 694 21.06 -0.80 -2.75
CA TRP A 694 20.69 -1.59 -3.92
C TRP A 694 21.83 -2.46 -4.46
N GLY A 695 23.09 -2.02 -4.36
CA GLY A 695 24.22 -2.64 -5.09
C GLY A 695 24.97 -3.77 -4.38
N VAL A 696 24.43 -4.31 -3.29
CA VAL A 696 25.09 -5.31 -2.46
C VAL A 696 24.17 -6.49 -2.20
N PRO A 697 24.61 -7.75 -2.42
CA PRO A 697 23.84 -8.94 -2.04
C PRO A 697 23.45 -8.94 -0.56
N LYS A 698 22.25 -9.44 -0.24
CA LYS A 698 21.74 -9.58 1.13
C LYS A 698 22.66 -10.46 1.99
N GLY A 699 23.00 -9.97 3.18
CA GLY A 699 23.89 -10.69 4.11
C GLY A 699 23.26 -11.96 4.69
N SER A 700 21.96 -11.94 5.04
CA SER A 700 21.23 -13.09 5.62
C SER A 700 21.26 -14.36 4.76
N TYR A 701 21.34 -14.21 3.44
CA TYR A 701 21.40 -15.33 2.48
C TYR A 701 22.82 -15.88 2.27
N ALA A 702 23.85 -15.19 2.77
CA ALA A 702 25.23 -15.64 2.70
C ALA A 702 25.61 -16.49 3.92
N SER A 703 26.58 -17.40 3.80
CA SER A 703 27.08 -18.20 4.94
C SER A 703 27.73 -17.32 6.01
N ASN A 704 28.46 -16.28 5.60
CA ASN A 704 29.01 -15.24 6.46
C ASN A 704 28.56 -13.87 5.93
N PRO A 705 27.80 -13.09 6.72
CA PRO A 705 27.37 -11.77 6.30
C PRO A 705 28.51 -10.74 6.29
N ASN A 706 29.60 -10.99 7.02
CA ASN A 706 30.75 -10.09 7.06
C ASN A 706 31.77 -10.45 5.97
N GLY A 707 32.28 -9.43 5.28
CA GLY A 707 33.36 -9.58 4.32
C GLY A 707 32.86 -9.99 2.94
N ILE A 708 33.62 -10.86 2.27
CA ILE A 708 33.47 -11.13 0.83
C ILE A 708 32.56 -12.30 0.47
N SER A 709 32.14 -13.12 1.44
CA SER A 709 31.40 -14.37 1.17
C SER A 709 30.12 -14.14 0.37
N ARG A 710 29.34 -13.11 0.72
CA ARG A 710 28.08 -12.76 0.02
C ARG A 710 28.27 -12.54 -1.49
N ILE A 711 29.40 -11.96 -1.90
CA ILE A 711 29.71 -11.68 -3.31
C ILE A 711 29.98 -13.00 -4.06
N ILE A 712 30.84 -13.84 -3.49
CA ILE A 712 31.25 -15.11 -4.09
C ILE A 712 30.06 -16.07 -4.18
N GLU A 713 29.27 -16.16 -3.12
CA GLU A 713 28.14 -17.08 -3.04
C GLU A 713 27.01 -16.67 -3.98
N PHE A 714 26.73 -15.37 -4.12
CA PHE A 714 25.78 -14.88 -5.12
C PHE A 714 26.24 -15.23 -6.54
N ARG A 715 27.52 -14.99 -6.87
CA ARG A 715 28.09 -15.40 -8.17
C ARG A 715 27.98 -16.92 -8.39
N LYS A 716 28.21 -17.74 -7.36
CA LYS A 716 28.04 -19.20 -7.44
C LYS A 716 26.59 -19.60 -7.71
N MET A 717 25.62 -18.93 -7.08
CA MET A 717 24.20 -19.16 -7.33
C MET A 717 23.85 -18.87 -8.80
N VAL A 718 24.23 -17.69 -9.32
CA VAL A 718 23.97 -17.32 -10.72
C VAL A 718 24.61 -18.33 -11.68
N GLN A 719 25.87 -18.69 -11.43
CA GLN A 719 26.59 -19.69 -12.22
C GLN A 719 25.88 -21.05 -12.19
N ALA A 720 25.40 -21.50 -11.03
CA ALA A 720 24.72 -22.78 -10.88
C ALA A 720 23.37 -22.81 -11.62
N LEU A 721 22.57 -21.75 -11.50
CA LEU A 721 21.30 -21.60 -12.22
C LEU A 721 21.51 -21.59 -13.75
N ASN A 722 22.47 -20.79 -14.24
CA ASN A 722 22.80 -20.76 -15.68
C ASN A 722 23.21 -22.14 -16.20
N ARG A 723 24.03 -22.88 -15.46
CA ARG A 723 24.49 -24.23 -15.86
C ARG A 723 23.41 -25.29 -15.89
N ILE A 724 22.30 -25.10 -15.19
CA ILE A 724 21.14 -26.00 -15.27
C ILE A 724 20.11 -25.57 -16.31
N GLY A 725 20.41 -24.56 -17.13
CA GLY A 725 19.54 -24.10 -18.21
C GLY A 725 18.70 -22.87 -17.88
N LEU A 726 18.92 -22.20 -16.75
CA LEU A 726 18.09 -21.10 -16.26
C LEU A 726 18.84 -19.77 -16.23
N ARG A 727 18.31 -18.76 -16.91
CA ARG A 727 18.72 -17.35 -16.77
C ARG A 727 18.17 -16.77 -15.46
N VAL A 728 18.86 -15.77 -14.91
CA VAL A 728 18.52 -15.17 -13.61
C VAL A 728 18.01 -13.74 -13.78
N VAL A 729 16.77 -13.51 -13.35
CA VAL A 729 16.16 -12.18 -13.24
C VAL A 729 16.18 -11.76 -11.78
N LEU A 730 16.53 -10.50 -11.50
CA LEU A 730 16.41 -9.93 -10.15
C LEU A 730 15.19 -9.03 -10.03
N ASP A 731 14.47 -9.17 -8.91
CA ASP A 731 13.53 -8.16 -8.45
C ASP A 731 14.29 -6.94 -7.91
N VAL A 732 14.07 -5.77 -8.51
CA VAL A 732 14.71 -4.52 -8.14
C VAL A 732 13.67 -3.52 -7.64
N VAL A 733 13.94 -2.93 -6.48
CA VAL A 733 13.00 -2.07 -5.74
C VAL A 733 13.57 -0.66 -5.65
N TYR A 734 13.49 0.05 -6.77
CA TYR A 734 14.00 1.43 -6.87
C TYR A 734 12.94 2.48 -6.54
N ASN A 735 11.67 2.11 -6.43
CA ASN A 735 10.55 3.03 -6.28
C ASN A 735 10.43 3.65 -4.86
N HIS A 736 11.09 3.07 -3.87
CA HIS A 736 11.08 3.55 -2.48
C HIS A 736 12.33 3.15 -1.69
N LEU A 737 12.43 3.65 -0.45
CA LEU A 737 13.44 3.27 0.56
C LEU A 737 12.78 2.85 1.87
N HIS A 738 13.38 1.91 2.59
CA HIS A 738 12.83 1.46 3.88
C HIS A 738 12.76 2.59 4.93
N ALA A 739 13.77 3.47 4.95
CA ALA A 739 13.91 4.50 5.98
C ALA A 739 14.35 5.85 5.40
N SER A 740 14.10 6.92 6.15
CA SER A 740 14.45 8.30 5.79
C SER A 740 14.86 9.10 7.03
N GLY A 741 15.29 10.36 6.83
CA GLY A 741 15.70 11.26 7.90
C GLY A 741 17.07 10.97 8.51
N PRO A 742 17.48 11.79 9.50
CA PRO A 742 18.86 11.80 10.02
C PRO A 742 19.17 10.68 11.03
N TYR A 743 18.16 10.11 11.69
CA TYR A 743 18.36 9.27 12.89
C TYR A 743 18.11 7.78 12.67
N ASP A 744 17.34 7.38 11.66
CA ASP A 744 17.06 5.97 11.42
C ASP A 744 18.34 5.25 10.95
N GLU A 745 18.67 4.10 11.56
CA GLU A 745 19.89 3.35 11.26
C GLU A 745 19.94 2.86 9.80
N ASN A 746 18.79 2.54 9.21
CA ASN A 746 18.65 2.07 7.83
C ASN A 746 18.54 3.22 6.82
N SER A 747 18.44 4.49 7.25
CA SER A 747 18.48 5.63 6.35
C SER A 747 19.91 5.88 5.88
N VAL A 748 20.12 5.92 4.56
CA VAL A 748 21.43 6.21 3.93
C VAL A 748 21.32 7.42 3.01
N LEU A 749 20.54 7.32 1.93
CA LEU A 749 20.45 8.35 0.91
C LEU A 749 19.95 9.70 1.46
N ASP A 750 18.92 9.67 2.31
CA ASP A 750 18.32 10.88 2.87
C ASP A 750 19.15 11.48 4.02
N LYS A 751 20.04 10.72 4.66
CA LYS A 751 21.07 11.27 5.57
C LYS A 751 22.07 12.15 4.82
N ILE A 752 22.47 11.73 3.62
CA ILE A 752 23.57 12.33 2.86
C ILE A 752 23.09 13.58 2.10
N VAL A 753 21.97 13.51 1.39
CA VAL A 753 21.38 14.66 0.67
C VAL A 753 19.89 14.78 1.00
N PRO A 754 19.56 15.43 2.12
CA PRO A 754 18.20 15.44 2.66
C PRO A 754 17.19 16.07 1.70
N GLY A 755 16.08 15.37 1.45
CA GLY A 755 15.00 15.85 0.59
C GLY A 755 15.31 15.88 -0.91
N TYR A 756 16.36 15.17 -1.35
CA TYR A 756 16.70 14.99 -2.77
C TYR A 756 16.31 13.61 -3.30
N TYR A 757 16.74 12.52 -2.67
CA TYR A 757 16.50 11.16 -3.20
C TYR A 757 15.03 10.72 -3.09
N LEU A 758 14.30 11.30 -2.13
CA LEU A 758 12.91 10.99 -1.84
C LEU A 758 11.97 12.03 -2.46
N ARG A 759 10.88 11.54 -3.06
CA ARG A 759 9.83 12.38 -3.63
C ARG A 759 9.02 13.03 -2.52
N ARG A 760 8.69 14.30 -2.73
CA ARG A 760 7.97 15.13 -1.76
C ARG A 760 6.69 15.71 -2.35
N ASN A 761 5.68 15.87 -1.50
CA ASN A 761 4.45 16.56 -1.86
C ASN A 761 4.66 18.09 -1.90
N LEU A 762 3.59 18.84 -2.21
CA LEU A 762 3.65 20.30 -2.31
C LEU A 762 3.97 21.00 -0.98
N ASP A 763 3.75 20.33 0.15
CA ASP A 763 4.08 20.82 1.49
C ASP A 763 5.51 20.47 1.92
N GLY A 764 6.22 19.66 1.13
CA GLY A 764 7.58 19.23 1.44
C GLY A 764 7.66 17.98 2.32
N PHE A 765 6.56 17.26 2.54
CA PHE A 765 6.60 15.94 3.19
C PHE A 765 6.87 14.83 2.18
N ILE A 766 7.53 13.77 2.64
CA ILE A 766 7.83 12.59 1.83
C ILE A 766 6.53 11.89 1.40
N GLU A 767 6.44 11.52 0.12
CA GLU A 767 5.34 10.71 -0.41
C GLU A 767 5.51 9.24 0.01
N ASN A 768 4.41 8.56 0.33
CA ASN A 768 4.43 7.18 0.86
C ASN A 768 3.49 6.22 0.11
N SER A 769 3.09 6.56 -1.11
CA SER A 769 2.07 5.79 -1.84
C SER A 769 2.53 4.36 -2.20
N THR A 770 3.84 4.10 -2.28
CA THR A 770 4.42 2.78 -2.57
C THR A 770 4.46 1.83 -1.37
N CYS A 771 4.34 2.39 -0.16
CA CYS A 771 4.28 1.78 1.18
C CYS A 771 4.89 2.78 2.17
N THR A 772 6.10 3.26 1.86
CA THR A 772 6.88 4.23 2.62
C THR A 772 7.90 4.92 1.70
N ASN A 773 8.39 6.11 2.06
CA ASN A 773 9.50 6.85 1.45
C ASN A 773 9.73 6.65 -0.07
N ASN A 774 8.80 7.11 -0.90
CA ASN A 774 8.92 7.04 -2.36
C ASN A 774 10.20 7.74 -2.85
N THR A 775 10.94 7.13 -3.78
CA THR A 775 12.09 7.76 -4.44
C THR A 775 11.63 8.70 -5.56
N ALA A 776 12.52 9.60 -5.99
CA ALA A 776 12.26 10.55 -7.06
C ALA A 776 13.16 10.31 -8.29
N SER A 777 12.87 9.27 -9.09
CA SER A 777 13.62 8.98 -10.34
C SER A 777 13.59 10.12 -11.38
N GLU A 778 12.71 11.10 -11.22
CA GLU A 778 12.72 12.37 -11.96
C GLU A 778 13.92 13.28 -11.64
N HIS A 779 14.66 13.00 -10.57
CA HIS A 779 15.91 13.69 -10.21
C HIS A 779 17.12 12.98 -10.83
N SER A 780 18.07 13.76 -11.34
CA SER A 780 19.11 13.26 -12.24
C SER A 780 20.08 12.28 -11.58
N MET A 781 20.45 12.48 -10.31
CA MET A 781 21.32 11.56 -9.58
C MET A 781 20.59 10.32 -9.05
N VAL A 782 19.25 10.35 -8.94
CA VAL A 782 18.44 9.15 -8.65
C VAL A 782 18.37 8.27 -9.90
N GLU A 783 18.05 8.85 -11.07
CA GLU A 783 18.11 8.13 -12.35
C GLU A 783 19.50 7.52 -12.58
N ARG A 784 20.56 8.29 -12.32
CA ARG A 784 21.93 7.79 -12.43
C ARG A 784 22.18 6.62 -11.49
N LEU A 785 21.82 6.73 -10.21
CA LEU A 785 22.05 5.66 -9.23
C LEU A 785 21.32 4.36 -9.64
N ILE A 786 20.10 4.46 -10.16
CA ILE A 786 19.36 3.31 -10.71
C ILE A 786 20.13 2.64 -11.85
N ILE A 787 20.63 3.42 -12.82
CA ILE A 787 21.36 2.89 -13.98
C ILE A 787 22.70 2.28 -13.56
N ASP A 788 23.45 2.96 -12.69
CA ASP A 788 24.74 2.48 -12.19
C ASP A 788 24.58 1.18 -11.37
N ASP A 789 23.47 1.03 -10.65
CA ASP A 789 23.13 -0.20 -9.92
C ASP A 789 22.75 -1.36 -10.87
N LEU A 790 21.94 -1.11 -11.89
CA LEU A 790 21.61 -2.10 -12.90
C LEU A 790 22.87 -2.60 -13.64
N LEU A 791 23.76 -1.67 -14.03
CA LEU A 791 25.05 -2.00 -14.62
C LEU A 791 25.92 -2.85 -13.68
N GLN A 792 25.92 -2.53 -12.39
CA GLN A 792 26.61 -3.32 -11.39
C GLN A 792 26.11 -4.77 -11.37
N TRP A 793 24.80 -4.99 -11.28
CA TRP A 793 24.21 -6.33 -11.28
C TRP A 793 24.50 -7.10 -12.56
N THR A 794 24.38 -6.42 -13.70
CA THR A 794 24.63 -7.03 -15.00
C THR A 794 26.11 -7.39 -15.20
N VAL A 795 27.04 -6.46 -15.03
CA VAL A 795 28.46 -6.70 -15.33
C VAL A 795 29.11 -7.58 -14.27
N ASN A 796 28.94 -7.22 -13.00
CA ASN A 796 29.70 -7.84 -11.90
C ASN A 796 29.07 -9.14 -11.39
N TYR A 797 27.77 -9.31 -11.57
CA TYR A 797 27.04 -10.51 -11.15
C TYR A 797 26.41 -11.29 -12.32
N LYS A 798 26.62 -10.85 -13.58
CA LYS A 798 26.15 -11.54 -14.80
C LYS A 798 24.65 -11.85 -14.77
N VAL A 799 23.85 -10.97 -14.17
CA VAL A 799 22.39 -11.06 -14.14
C VAL A 799 21.82 -10.96 -15.57
N ASP A 800 20.77 -11.73 -15.86
CA ASP A 800 20.19 -11.89 -17.20
C ASP A 800 18.95 -11.01 -17.45
N GLY A 801 18.38 -10.39 -16.42
CA GLY A 801 17.23 -9.50 -16.57
C GLY A 801 16.77 -8.90 -15.24
N PHE A 802 15.78 -8.01 -15.32
CA PHE A 802 15.28 -7.28 -14.15
C PHE A 802 13.76 -7.16 -14.16
N ARG A 803 13.14 -7.44 -13.01
CA ARG A 803 11.75 -7.11 -12.71
C ARG A 803 11.73 -5.86 -11.85
N PHE A 804 11.10 -4.80 -12.31
CA PHE A 804 10.98 -3.53 -11.59
C PHE A 804 9.70 -3.50 -10.77
N ASP A 805 9.88 -3.53 -9.45
CA ASP A 805 8.82 -3.31 -8.48
C ASP A 805 8.21 -1.92 -8.63
N LEU A 806 6.87 -1.86 -8.61
CA LEU A 806 6.09 -0.64 -8.83
C LEU A 806 6.69 0.27 -9.92
N MET A 807 6.98 -0.31 -11.08
CA MET A 807 7.57 0.39 -12.23
C MET A 807 6.81 1.68 -12.60
N GLY A 808 5.49 1.72 -12.36
CA GLY A 808 4.67 2.92 -12.51
C GLY A 808 5.10 4.13 -11.67
N HIS A 809 5.94 3.99 -10.65
CA HIS A 809 6.52 5.10 -9.87
C HIS A 809 7.89 5.57 -10.37
N ILE A 810 8.41 4.91 -11.40
CA ILE A 810 9.66 5.23 -12.08
C ILE A 810 9.35 6.00 -13.37
N MET A 811 10.17 6.98 -13.72
CA MET A 811 10.02 7.73 -14.96
C MET A 811 10.24 6.83 -16.18
N LYS A 812 9.37 6.94 -17.20
CA LYS A 812 9.52 6.21 -18.47
C LYS A 812 10.89 6.44 -19.12
N ARG A 813 11.39 7.68 -19.08
CA ARG A 813 12.72 8.02 -19.62
C ARG A 813 13.86 7.24 -18.94
N THR A 814 13.75 7.02 -17.63
CA THR A 814 14.74 6.26 -16.86
C THR A 814 14.72 4.80 -17.27
N MET A 815 13.52 4.22 -17.45
CA MET A 815 13.34 2.85 -17.92
C MET A 815 13.88 2.64 -19.34
N VAL A 816 13.57 3.55 -20.28
CA VAL A 816 14.07 3.48 -21.66
C VAL A 816 15.60 3.64 -21.72
N LYS A 817 16.15 4.56 -20.90
CA LYS A 817 17.60 4.74 -20.80
C LYS A 817 18.29 3.51 -20.19
N ALA A 818 17.73 2.95 -19.12
CA ALA A 818 18.22 1.71 -18.51
C ALA A 818 18.24 0.56 -19.53
N LYS A 819 17.13 0.35 -20.27
CA LYS A 819 17.08 -0.63 -21.37
C LYS A 819 18.20 -0.40 -22.38
N SER A 820 18.35 0.83 -22.88
CA SER A 820 19.34 1.16 -23.90
C SER A 820 20.77 0.92 -23.42
N VAL A 821 21.07 1.23 -22.16
CA VAL A 821 22.41 1.07 -21.57
C VAL A 821 22.72 -0.39 -21.30
N LEU A 822 21.75 -1.17 -20.80
CA LEU A 822 21.92 -2.60 -20.60
C LEU A 822 22.12 -3.34 -21.92
N GLN A 823 21.34 -2.97 -22.95
CA GLN A 823 21.40 -3.62 -24.25
C GLN A 823 22.62 -3.24 -25.10
N SER A 824 23.36 -2.19 -24.74
CA SER A 824 24.60 -1.82 -25.41
C SER A 824 25.83 -2.59 -24.92
N LEU A 825 25.72 -3.32 -23.81
CA LEU A 825 26.81 -4.14 -23.27
C LEU A 825 27.13 -5.31 -24.19
N SER A 826 28.41 -5.66 -24.29
CA SER A 826 28.94 -6.64 -25.23
C SER A 826 29.84 -7.67 -24.55
N LYS A 827 29.86 -8.90 -25.08
CA LYS A 827 30.69 -9.98 -24.52
C LYS A 827 32.17 -9.59 -24.46
N GLN A 828 32.64 -8.85 -25.47
CA GLN A 828 34.04 -8.48 -25.62
C GLN A 828 34.48 -7.40 -24.64
N ASN A 829 33.66 -6.37 -24.42
CA ASN A 829 34.07 -5.22 -23.59
C ASN A 829 33.62 -5.36 -22.14
N ASP A 830 32.47 -6.00 -21.90
CA ASP A 830 31.78 -6.00 -20.61
C ASP A 830 31.64 -7.41 -20.01
N GLY A 831 32.06 -8.45 -20.74
CA GLY A 831 31.99 -9.83 -20.30
C GLY A 831 30.57 -10.40 -20.21
N VAL A 832 29.57 -9.74 -20.82
CA VAL A 832 28.15 -10.12 -20.83
C VAL A 832 27.50 -9.78 -22.17
N ASP A 833 26.42 -10.46 -22.53
CA ASP A 833 25.64 -10.14 -23.74
C ASP A 833 24.43 -9.29 -23.39
N GLY A 834 24.57 -7.96 -23.53
CA GLY A 834 23.52 -7.00 -23.21
C GLY A 834 22.27 -7.18 -24.06
N SER A 835 22.40 -7.64 -25.31
CA SER A 835 21.28 -7.81 -26.24
C SER A 835 20.24 -8.83 -25.73
N SER A 836 20.66 -9.74 -24.87
CA SER A 836 19.80 -10.76 -24.24
C SER A 836 19.20 -10.31 -22.89
N ILE A 837 19.47 -9.10 -22.43
CA ILE A 837 18.94 -8.60 -21.16
C ILE A 837 17.50 -8.12 -21.37
N TYR A 838 16.59 -8.77 -20.66
CA TYR A 838 15.17 -8.44 -20.67
C TYR A 838 14.78 -7.68 -19.40
N ILE A 839 13.93 -6.66 -19.55
CA ILE A 839 13.38 -5.90 -18.42
C ILE A 839 11.86 -5.83 -18.51
N TYR A 840 11.21 -5.96 -17.36
CA TYR A 840 9.77 -5.86 -17.20
C TYR A 840 9.42 -5.35 -15.80
N GLY A 841 8.16 -5.03 -15.52
CA GLY A 841 7.77 -4.61 -14.17
C GLY A 841 6.28 -4.37 -13.97
N GLU A 842 5.98 -3.78 -12.84
CA GLU A 842 4.61 -3.45 -12.41
C GLU A 842 4.19 -2.06 -12.88
N GLY A 843 3.60 -1.98 -14.07
CA GLY A 843 3.17 -0.72 -14.68
C GLY A 843 1.87 -0.13 -14.10
N TRP A 844 1.61 -0.31 -12.80
CA TRP A 844 0.40 0.19 -12.12
C TRP A 844 0.40 1.73 -12.04
N ASP A 845 -0.73 2.39 -12.35
CA ASP A 845 -0.83 3.86 -12.37
C ASP A 845 -1.66 4.39 -11.19
N PHE A 846 -1.01 4.74 -10.08
CA PHE A 846 -1.68 5.22 -8.86
C PHE A 846 -0.81 6.21 -8.06
N GLY A 847 -1.33 6.72 -6.95
CA GLY A 847 -0.59 7.67 -6.09
C GLY A 847 -0.31 9.01 -6.76
N GLU A 848 0.76 9.69 -6.35
CA GLU A 848 1.14 11.01 -6.84
C GLU A 848 1.59 11.03 -8.31
N VAL A 849 2.03 9.89 -8.84
CA VAL A 849 2.54 9.76 -10.23
C VAL A 849 1.43 9.58 -11.26
N ALA A 850 0.25 9.11 -10.83
CA ALA A 850 -0.88 8.79 -11.69
C ALA A 850 -1.19 9.88 -12.71
N LYS A 851 -1.57 9.48 -13.93
CA LYS A 851 -1.88 10.39 -15.04
C LYS A 851 -0.75 11.38 -15.33
N ASN A 852 0.50 10.91 -15.26
CA ASN A 852 1.71 11.68 -15.56
C ASN A 852 1.91 12.94 -14.69
N ARG A 853 1.35 13.00 -13.48
CA ARG A 853 1.39 14.20 -12.63
C ARG A 853 2.79 14.64 -12.22
N ARG A 854 3.75 13.71 -12.20
CA ARG A 854 5.18 13.96 -11.93
C ARG A 854 6.07 13.91 -13.18
N GLY A 855 5.49 13.73 -14.37
CA GLY A 855 6.17 13.41 -15.62
C GLY A 855 5.62 12.10 -16.20
N GLU A 856 5.97 11.75 -17.43
CA GLU A 856 5.60 10.45 -18.01
C GLU A 856 6.23 9.32 -17.19
N ASN A 857 5.41 8.64 -16.41
CA ASN A 857 5.79 7.48 -15.61
C ASN A 857 5.69 6.19 -16.43
N ALA A 858 6.36 5.12 -16.01
CA ALA A 858 6.39 3.84 -16.72
C ALA A 858 5.16 2.96 -16.40
N SER A 859 3.96 3.52 -16.56
CA SER A 859 2.70 2.77 -16.49
C SER A 859 2.47 1.90 -17.73
N GLN A 860 1.57 0.92 -17.64
CA GLN A 860 1.20 0.02 -18.76
C GLN A 860 0.81 0.77 -20.04
N SER A 861 0.09 1.90 -19.91
CA SER A 861 -0.31 2.72 -21.05
C SER A 861 0.87 3.48 -21.66
N ASN A 862 1.80 3.95 -20.84
CA ASN A 862 2.94 4.76 -21.28
C ASN A 862 4.12 3.95 -21.84
N ILE A 863 4.31 2.70 -21.37
CA ILE A 863 5.40 1.81 -21.83
C ILE A 863 5.11 1.12 -23.17
N CYS A 864 3.89 1.25 -23.70
CA CYS A 864 3.53 0.81 -25.04
C CYS A 864 4.54 1.34 -26.09
N GLY A 865 5.11 0.45 -26.89
CA GLY A 865 6.08 0.77 -27.95
C GLY A 865 7.53 0.84 -27.48
N THR A 866 7.82 0.57 -26.21
CA THR A 866 9.19 0.60 -25.68
C THR A 866 9.87 -0.77 -25.71
N GLY A 867 9.11 -1.86 -25.87
CA GLY A 867 9.58 -3.24 -25.73
C GLY A 867 10.06 -3.59 -24.32
N ILE A 868 9.48 -2.95 -23.30
CA ILE A 868 9.64 -3.26 -21.88
C ILE A 868 8.37 -3.99 -21.43
N GLY A 869 8.51 -5.09 -20.71
CA GLY A 869 7.35 -5.86 -20.24
C GLY A 869 6.57 -5.19 -19.12
N SER A 870 5.26 -5.43 -19.06
CA SER A 870 4.47 -5.22 -17.86
C SER A 870 3.57 -6.40 -17.53
N PHE A 871 3.36 -6.65 -16.24
CA PHE A 871 2.38 -7.62 -15.78
C PHE A 871 0.99 -7.31 -16.35
N ASN A 872 0.29 -8.34 -16.81
CA ASN A 872 -1.07 -8.26 -17.30
C ASN A 872 -2.06 -8.72 -16.22
N ASP A 873 -2.57 -7.77 -15.45
CA ASP A 873 -3.65 -7.94 -14.48
C ASP A 873 -4.99 -8.36 -15.11
N ARG A 874 -5.25 -8.00 -16.37
CA ARG A 874 -6.55 -8.29 -17.02
C ARG A 874 -6.82 -9.77 -17.13
N ILE A 875 -5.82 -10.57 -17.53
CA ILE A 875 -5.99 -12.03 -17.63
C ILE A 875 -6.12 -12.69 -16.27
N ARG A 876 -5.35 -12.24 -15.27
CA ARG A 876 -5.44 -12.73 -13.88
C ARG A 876 -6.87 -12.56 -13.36
N ASP A 877 -7.40 -11.34 -13.46
CA ASP A 877 -8.71 -10.98 -12.90
C ASP A 877 -9.86 -11.63 -13.67
N ALA A 878 -9.77 -11.72 -15.00
CA ALA A 878 -10.78 -12.39 -15.83
C ALA A 878 -10.82 -13.92 -15.58
N MET A 879 -9.65 -14.55 -15.37
CA MET A 879 -9.59 -15.97 -15.09
C MET A 879 -10.08 -16.30 -13.69
N LEU A 880 -9.52 -15.64 -12.67
CA LEU A 880 -9.78 -15.96 -11.26
C LEU A 880 -11.06 -15.31 -10.73
N GLY A 881 -11.43 -14.14 -11.22
CA GLY A 881 -12.64 -13.41 -10.84
C GLY A 881 -12.44 -12.36 -9.75
N GLY A 882 -13.04 -11.20 -9.98
CA GLY A 882 -12.90 -10.05 -9.11
C GLY A 882 -11.54 -9.38 -9.28
N SER A 883 -10.99 -8.89 -8.18
CA SER A 883 -9.64 -8.32 -8.12
C SER A 883 -9.07 -8.57 -6.72
N PRO A 884 -7.77 -8.33 -6.49
CA PRO A 884 -7.17 -8.42 -5.15
C PRO A 884 -7.84 -7.55 -4.07
N PHE A 885 -8.59 -6.52 -4.48
CA PHE A 885 -9.30 -5.59 -3.59
C PHE A 885 -10.82 -5.82 -3.58
N GLY A 886 -11.31 -6.76 -4.39
CA GLY A 886 -12.73 -7.09 -4.51
C GLY A 886 -13.22 -8.07 -3.44
N HIS A 887 -14.46 -8.55 -3.60
CA HIS A 887 -14.99 -9.57 -2.71
C HIS A 887 -14.26 -10.91 -2.95
N PRO A 888 -13.75 -11.60 -1.90
CA PRO A 888 -12.90 -12.79 -2.07
C PRO A 888 -13.60 -13.93 -2.81
N LEU A 889 -14.92 -14.04 -2.69
CA LEU A 889 -15.74 -15.08 -3.36
C LEU A 889 -16.24 -14.71 -4.77
N GLN A 890 -15.89 -13.55 -5.32
CA GLN A 890 -16.27 -13.23 -6.70
C GLN A 890 -15.58 -14.21 -7.67
N GLN A 891 -16.36 -14.91 -8.50
CA GLN A 891 -15.86 -15.97 -9.38
C GLN A 891 -15.46 -15.40 -10.74
N GLY A 892 -14.51 -16.05 -11.41
CA GLY A 892 -14.08 -15.77 -12.77
C GLY A 892 -14.28 -16.95 -13.69
N PHE A 893 -13.68 -16.87 -14.88
CA PHE A 893 -13.85 -17.85 -15.96
C PHE A 893 -13.47 -19.28 -15.57
N ILE A 894 -12.44 -19.46 -14.73
CA ILE A 894 -11.96 -20.80 -14.33
C ILE A 894 -12.50 -21.26 -12.97
N THR A 895 -13.06 -20.35 -12.16
CA THR A 895 -13.49 -20.65 -10.79
C THR A 895 -15.01 -20.86 -10.68
N GLY A 896 -15.71 -21.05 -11.80
CA GLY A 896 -17.12 -21.47 -11.84
C GLY A 896 -18.15 -20.36 -12.08
N LEU A 897 -17.76 -19.15 -12.49
CA LEU A 897 -18.73 -18.07 -12.77
C LEU A 897 -19.80 -18.52 -13.76
N SER A 898 -21.09 -18.38 -13.41
CA SER A 898 -22.26 -18.90 -14.13
C SER A 898 -22.40 -20.43 -14.15
N LEU A 899 -21.30 -21.14 -14.43
CA LEU A 899 -21.29 -22.59 -14.69
C LEU A 899 -21.53 -23.40 -13.41
N GLU A 900 -20.91 -22.98 -12.31
CA GLU A 900 -20.97 -23.62 -10.99
C GLU A 900 -20.94 -22.53 -9.89
N PRO A 901 -22.06 -21.81 -9.69
CA PRO A 901 -22.12 -20.69 -8.74
C PRO A 901 -21.77 -21.11 -7.31
N ASN A 902 -21.00 -20.27 -6.62
CA ASN A 902 -20.72 -20.43 -5.19
C ASN A 902 -21.75 -19.66 -4.32
N ASP A 903 -21.51 -19.55 -3.01
CA ASP A 903 -22.43 -18.91 -2.05
C ASP A 903 -22.46 -17.36 -2.13
N HIS A 904 -21.73 -16.74 -3.05
CA HIS A 904 -21.73 -15.30 -3.26
C HIS A 904 -22.80 -14.87 -4.28
N ASP A 905 -23.49 -13.76 -4.02
CA ASP A 905 -24.44 -13.18 -4.96
C ASP A 905 -23.71 -12.34 -6.02
N HIS A 906 -23.52 -12.91 -7.21
CA HIS A 906 -22.97 -12.20 -8.38
C HIS A 906 -24.04 -11.41 -9.17
N GLY A 907 -25.25 -11.27 -8.64
CA GLY A 907 -26.36 -10.54 -9.25
C GLY A 907 -27.25 -11.40 -10.15
N SER A 908 -27.99 -10.74 -11.04
CA SER A 908 -28.98 -11.42 -11.89
C SER A 908 -28.32 -12.43 -12.85
N LYS A 909 -29.06 -13.45 -13.28
CA LYS A 909 -28.57 -14.44 -14.26
C LYS A 909 -27.99 -13.78 -15.51
N SER A 910 -28.65 -12.76 -16.05
CA SER A 910 -28.16 -12.00 -17.21
C SER A 910 -26.86 -11.24 -16.91
N SER A 911 -26.72 -10.68 -15.71
CA SER A 911 -25.49 -10.01 -15.28
C SER A 911 -24.33 -11.00 -15.21
N VAL A 912 -24.57 -12.19 -14.65
CA VAL A 912 -23.56 -13.25 -14.50
C VAL A 912 -23.14 -13.83 -15.86
N GLU A 913 -24.09 -14.09 -16.76
CA GLU A 913 -23.81 -14.53 -18.13
C GLU A 913 -23.02 -13.47 -18.91
N HIS A 914 -23.35 -12.19 -18.74
CA HIS A 914 -22.59 -11.09 -19.33
C HIS A 914 -21.17 -11.00 -18.76
N MET A 915 -20.99 -11.08 -17.44
CA MET A 915 -19.66 -11.08 -16.82
C MET A 915 -18.78 -12.24 -17.31
N LEU A 916 -19.37 -13.44 -17.48
CA LEU A 916 -18.65 -14.59 -18.03
C LEU A 916 -18.23 -14.36 -19.49
N ALA A 917 -19.11 -13.76 -20.30
CA ALA A 917 -18.82 -13.45 -21.70
C ALA A 917 -17.76 -12.34 -21.84
N VAL A 918 -17.79 -11.32 -20.98
CA VAL A 918 -16.76 -10.26 -20.91
C VAL A 918 -15.41 -10.84 -20.47
N SER A 919 -15.41 -11.73 -19.47
CA SER A 919 -14.18 -12.41 -19.00
C SER A 919 -13.54 -13.21 -20.13
N ARG A 920 -14.33 -13.87 -20.98
CA ARG A 920 -13.84 -14.55 -22.18
C ARG A 920 -13.13 -13.58 -23.13
N ASP A 921 -13.73 -12.43 -23.42
CA ASP A 921 -13.13 -11.43 -24.32
C ASP A 921 -11.78 -10.93 -23.75
N HIS A 922 -11.73 -10.67 -22.45
CA HIS A 922 -10.49 -10.27 -21.77
C HIS A 922 -9.39 -11.33 -21.90
N ILE A 923 -9.73 -12.60 -21.67
CA ILE A 923 -8.79 -13.72 -21.80
C ILE A 923 -8.34 -13.88 -23.25
N GLN A 924 -9.23 -13.75 -24.23
CA GLN A 924 -8.87 -13.85 -25.65
C GLN A 924 -7.90 -12.75 -26.06
N VAL A 925 -8.13 -11.50 -25.66
CA VAL A 925 -7.18 -10.39 -25.90
C VAL A 925 -5.84 -10.66 -25.23
N ALA A 926 -5.84 -11.16 -24.00
CA ALA A 926 -4.60 -11.48 -23.31
C ALA A 926 -3.83 -12.67 -23.91
N MET A 927 -4.53 -13.69 -24.41
CA MET A 927 -3.94 -14.86 -25.08
C MET A 927 -3.23 -14.50 -26.38
N VAL A 928 -3.55 -13.36 -26.99
CA VAL A 928 -2.82 -12.77 -28.13
C VAL A 928 -1.84 -11.69 -27.68
N ALA A 929 -1.21 -11.89 -26.52
CA ALA A 929 -0.23 -11.01 -25.90
C ALA A 929 -0.76 -9.60 -25.60
N ASN A 930 -2.05 -9.48 -25.29
CA ASN A 930 -2.70 -8.24 -24.87
C ASN A 930 -2.50 -7.06 -25.84
N LEU A 931 -2.42 -7.38 -27.13
CA LEU A 931 -2.14 -6.43 -28.19
C LEU A 931 -3.30 -5.46 -28.40
N LYS A 932 -3.00 -4.17 -28.39
CA LYS A 932 -4.00 -3.11 -28.53
C LYS A 932 -4.73 -3.16 -29.88
N ASP A 933 -4.01 -3.47 -30.96
CA ASP A 933 -4.53 -3.42 -32.33
C ASP A 933 -5.03 -4.78 -32.84
N PHE A 934 -4.95 -5.85 -32.03
CA PHE A 934 -5.46 -7.16 -32.45
C PHE A 934 -6.98 -7.13 -32.61
N VAL A 935 -7.48 -7.52 -33.77
CA VAL A 935 -8.92 -7.55 -34.06
C VAL A 935 -9.52 -8.91 -33.68
N LEU A 936 -10.55 -8.91 -32.84
CA LEU A 936 -11.34 -10.07 -32.46
C LEU A 936 -12.84 -9.79 -32.54
N THR A 937 -13.64 -10.85 -32.60
CA THR A 937 -15.10 -10.75 -32.45
C THR A 937 -15.47 -10.82 -30.98
N ASN A 938 -16.03 -9.74 -30.41
CA ASN A 938 -16.43 -9.68 -29.01
C ASN A 938 -17.70 -10.52 -28.71
N HIS A 939 -18.16 -10.52 -27.46
CA HIS A 939 -19.37 -11.22 -27.04
C HIS A 939 -20.68 -10.69 -27.66
N GLU A 940 -20.69 -9.45 -28.16
CA GLU A 940 -21.82 -8.89 -28.88
C GLU A 940 -21.83 -9.28 -30.37
N GLY A 941 -20.75 -9.88 -30.87
CA GLY A 941 -20.60 -10.25 -32.28
C GLY A 941 -20.01 -9.15 -33.16
N GLN A 942 -19.45 -8.09 -32.56
CA GLN A 942 -18.80 -6.99 -33.26
C GLN A 942 -17.29 -7.27 -33.40
N GLU A 943 -16.71 -6.87 -34.53
CA GLU A 943 -15.26 -6.82 -34.68
C GLU A 943 -14.71 -5.59 -33.96
N VAL A 944 -13.86 -5.82 -32.97
CA VAL A 944 -13.25 -4.79 -32.14
C VAL A 944 -11.76 -5.05 -32.00
N LYS A 945 -10.99 -3.99 -31.77
CA LYS A 945 -9.59 -4.07 -31.37
C LYS A 945 -9.44 -4.44 -29.90
N GLY A 946 -8.31 -5.00 -29.51
CA GLY A 946 -7.98 -5.27 -28.10
C GLY A 946 -8.11 -4.04 -27.19
N CYS A 947 -7.79 -2.84 -27.67
CA CYS A 947 -7.97 -1.59 -26.93
C CYS A 947 -9.41 -1.06 -26.88
N GLU A 948 -10.30 -1.58 -27.71
CA GLU A 948 -11.73 -1.23 -27.72
C GLU A 948 -12.54 -2.16 -26.80
N VAL A 949 -11.93 -3.25 -26.32
CA VAL A 949 -12.47 -4.06 -25.22
C VAL A 949 -12.16 -3.33 -23.91
N SER A 950 -13.21 -2.95 -23.17
CA SER A 950 -13.07 -2.17 -21.94
C SER A 950 -13.06 -3.04 -20.68
N MET A 951 -12.29 -2.60 -19.71
CA MET A 951 -12.39 -2.99 -18.30
C MET A 951 -13.59 -2.30 -17.65
N HIS A 952 -13.94 -2.72 -16.42
CA HIS A 952 -15.03 -2.11 -15.65
C HIS A 952 -14.82 -0.63 -15.33
N ASP A 953 -13.58 -0.17 -15.24
CA ASP A 953 -13.20 1.24 -15.02
C ASP A 953 -13.08 2.06 -16.32
N GLY A 954 -13.37 1.44 -17.47
CA GLY A 954 -13.26 2.05 -18.80
C GLY A 954 -11.84 2.05 -19.38
N SER A 955 -10.85 1.50 -18.69
CA SER A 955 -9.50 1.33 -19.26
C SER A 955 -9.49 0.26 -20.36
N PRO A 956 -8.62 0.37 -21.37
CA PRO A 956 -8.51 -0.65 -22.41
C PRO A 956 -7.93 -1.94 -21.83
N VAL A 957 -8.44 -3.09 -22.29
CA VAL A 957 -7.84 -4.40 -21.99
C VAL A 957 -6.50 -4.51 -22.70
N GLY A 958 -6.49 -4.41 -24.04
CA GLY A 958 -5.29 -4.47 -24.85
C GLY A 958 -4.53 -3.14 -24.86
N TYR A 959 -3.30 -3.15 -24.35
CA TYR A 959 -2.44 -1.96 -24.31
C TYR A 959 -1.11 -2.14 -25.06
N ALA A 960 -0.66 -3.37 -25.29
CA ALA A 960 0.67 -3.66 -25.82
C ALA A 960 0.75 -3.40 -27.33
N SER A 961 1.94 -3.03 -27.79
CA SER A 961 2.26 -2.86 -29.23
C SER A 961 2.99 -4.07 -29.81
N CYS A 962 3.66 -4.85 -28.97
CA CYS A 962 4.35 -6.08 -29.36
C CYS A 962 4.24 -7.12 -28.23
N PRO A 963 4.38 -8.43 -28.54
CA PRO A 963 4.06 -9.48 -27.57
C PRO A 963 4.98 -9.49 -26.34
N ILE A 964 6.23 -9.04 -26.49
CA ILE A 964 7.21 -9.00 -25.41
C ILE A 964 6.93 -7.89 -24.39
N GLU A 965 5.93 -7.03 -24.61
CA GLU A 965 5.49 -6.03 -23.63
C GLU A 965 4.50 -6.62 -22.60
N THR A 966 4.07 -7.87 -22.79
CA THR A 966 3.02 -8.49 -21.97
C THR A 966 3.57 -9.68 -21.20
N VAL A 967 3.52 -9.58 -19.87
CA VAL A 967 3.81 -10.69 -18.95
C VAL A 967 2.48 -11.22 -18.40
N ASN A 968 2.04 -12.36 -18.92
CA ASN A 968 0.77 -13.00 -18.54
C ASN A 968 0.98 -13.90 -17.30
N TYR A 969 0.11 -13.75 -16.31
CA TYR A 969 0.17 -14.50 -15.05
C TYR A 969 -1.22 -14.69 -14.44
N VAL A 970 -1.36 -15.65 -13.53
CA VAL A 970 -2.55 -15.84 -12.68
C VAL A 970 -2.21 -15.83 -11.19
N SER A 971 -0.94 -15.92 -10.83
CA SER A 971 -0.44 -15.98 -9.47
C SER A 971 0.98 -15.42 -9.42
N ALA A 972 1.31 -14.81 -8.29
CA ALA A 972 2.62 -14.25 -7.96
C ALA A 972 2.85 -14.44 -6.45
N HIS A 973 3.94 -13.91 -5.93
CA HIS A 973 4.25 -13.95 -4.50
C HIS A 973 3.21 -13.20 -3.65
N ASP A 974 2.67 -12.10 -4.16
CA ASP A 974 1.61 -11.27 -3.57
C ASP A 974 0.21 -11.83 -3.84
N ASN A 975 -0.73 -11.51 -2.95
CA ASN A 975 -2.09 -12.06 -2.93
C ASN A 975 -2.10 -13.57 -2.62
N GLU A 976 -3.28 -14.20 -2.69
CA GLU A 976 -3.40 -15.64 -2.50
C GLU A 976 -2.71 -16.43 -3.63
N THR A 977 -2.14 -17.59 -3.29
CA THR A 977 -1.62 -18.53 -4.29
C THR A 977 -2.71 -19.03 -5.23
N LEU A 978 -2.34 -19.59 -6.38
CA LEU A 978 -3.31 -20.17 -7.33
C LEU A 978 -4.19 -21.26 -6.68
N PHE A 979 -3.59 -22.13 -5.87
CA PHE A 979 -4.35 -23.19 -5.19
C PHE A 979 -5.30 -22.61 -4.14
N ASP A 980 -4.84 -21.63 -3.38
CA ASP A 980 -5.62 -20.97 -2.35
C ASP A 980 -6.82 -20.22 -2.95
N ILE A 981 -6.61 -19.41 -3.99
CA ILE A 981 -7.66 -18.61 -4.59
C ILE A 981 -8.72 -19.47 -5.30
N VAL A 982 -8.30 -20.57 -5.96
CA VAL A 982 -9.23 -21.57 -6.53
C VAL A 982 -10.03 -22.22 -5.41
N SER A 983 -9.40 -22.60 -4.30
CA SER A 983 -10.07 -23.20 -3.15
C SER A 983 -11.01 -22.24 -2.43
N LEU A 984 -10.71 -20.93 -2.45
CA LEU A 984 -11.55 -19.91 -1.86
C LEU A 984 -12.81 -19.66 -2.71
N LYS A 985 -12.64 -19.49 -4.03
CA LYS A 985 -13.67 -19.05 -4.96
C LYS A 985 -14.57 -20.17 -5.50
N THR A 986 -14.12 -21.41 -5.49
CA THR A 986 -14.96 -22.53 -5.94
C THR A 986 -16.04 -22.88 -4.91
N PRO A 987 -17.18 -23.46 -5.34
CA PRO A 987 -18.14 -24.04 -4.41
C PRO A 987 -17.47 -25.01 -3.43
N VAL A 988 -17.93 -25.00 -2.18
CA VAL A 988 -17.30 -25.76 -1.09
C VAL A 988 -17.30 -27.27 -1.37
N ASN A 989 -18.35 -27.78 -2.02
CA ASN A 989 -18.55 -29.19 -2.32
C ASN A 989 -17.80 -29.74 -3.55
N ILE A 990 -17.04 -28.90 -4.27
CA ILE A 990 -16.17 -29.38 -5.35
C ILE A 990 -15.06 -30.25 -4.76
N SER A 991 -14.68 -31.31 -5.46
CA SER A 991 -13.61 -32.22 -5.03
C SER A 991 -12.21 -31.60 -5.20
N VAL A 992 -11.22 -32.07 -4.45
CA VAL A 992 -9.83 -31.63 -4.65
C VAL A 992 -9.30 -31.99 -6.03
N ASP A 993 -9.68 -33.14 -6.61
CA ASP A 993 -9.33 -33.53 -7.97
C ASP A 993 -9.78 -32.48 -9.00
N GLU A 994 -11.02 -32.00 -8.87
CA GLU A 994 -11.55 -30.95 -9.73
C GLU A 994 -10.83 -29.61 -9.53
N ARG A 995 -10.51 -29.23 -8.28
CA ARG A 995 -9.69 -28.03 -8.01
C ARG A 995 -8.30 -28.15 -8.63
N CYS A 996 -7.68 -29.33 -8.59
CA CYS A 996 -6.41 -29.58 -9.26
C CYS A 996 -6.53 -29.37 -10.78
N ARG A 997 -7.62 -29.83 -11.40
CA ARG A 997 -7.89 -29.55 -12.82
C ARG A 997 -8.11 -28.06 -13.09
N MET A 998 -8.74 -27.32 -12.19
CA MET A 998 -8.87 -25.85 -12.34
C MET A 998 -7.54 -25.11 -12.24
N ASN A 999 -6.64 -25.54 -11.34
CA ASN A 999 -5.26 -25.03 -11.29
C ASN A 999 -4.51 -25.31 -12.60
N HIS A 1000 -4.70 -26.52 -13.14
CA HIS A 1000 -4.13 -26.93 -14.43
C HIS A 1000 -4.68 -26.11 -15.60
N LEU A 1001 -5.99 -25.85 -15.63
CA LEU A 1001 -6.61 -24.95 -16.63
C LEU A 1001 -5.96 -23.57 -16.56
N ALA A 1002 -5.77 -23.02 -15.36
CA ALA A 1002 -5.18 -21.71 -15.17
C ALA A 1002 -3.77 -21.61 -15.79
N THR A 1003 -2.89 -22.52 -15.36
CA THR A 1003 -1.50 -22.56 -15.84
C THR A 1003 -1.41 -22.89 -17.33
N SER A 1004 -2.34 -23.69 -17.88
CA SER A 1004 -2.37 -24.02 -19.30
C SER A 1004 -2.67 -22.81 -20.20
N VAL A 1005 -3.59 -21.93 -19.79
CA VAL A 1005 -3.93 -20.72 -20.55
C VAL A 1005 -2.70 -19.80 -20.60
N ILE A 1006 -2.00 -19.65 -19.47
CA ILE A 1006 -0.79 -18.84 -19.39
C ILE A 1006 0.34 -19.45 -20.24
N ALA A 1007 0.62 -20.75 -20.10
CA ALA A 1007 1.66 -21.44 -20.87
C ALA A 1007 1.43 -21.41 -22.39
N LEU A 1008 0.19 -21.49 -22.84
CA LEU A 1008 -0.18 -21.56 -24.27
C LEU A 1008 -0.54 -20.18 -24.86
N SER A 1009 -0.50 -19.11 -24.08
CA SER A 1009 -0.71 -17.74 -24.58
C SER A 1009 0.49 -17.20 -25.36
N GLN A 1010 0.25 -16.30 -26.32
CA GLN A 1010 1.29 -15.42 -26.84
C GLN A 1010 1.74 -14.44 -25.73
N GLY A 1011 2.91 -13.83 -25.92
CA GLY A 1011 3.56 -13.01 -24.88
C GLY A 1011 4.40 -13.88 -23.96
N ILE A 1012 4.75 -13.35 -22.79
CA ILE A 1012 5.68 -13.99 -21.85
C ILE A 1012 4.90 -14.61 -20.68
N PRO A 1013 4.91 -15.95 -20.53
CA PRO A 1013 4.30 -16.62 -19.38
C PRO A 1013 5.12 -16.38 -18.11
N PHE A 1014 4.41 -16.16 -17.01
CA PHE A 1014 4.97 -16.03 -15.68
C PHE A 1014 4.23 -16.95 -14.71
N PHE A 1015 5.00 -17.66 -13.89
CA PHE A 1015 4.51 -18.63 -12.92
C PHE A 1015 5.12 -18.35 -11.55
N HIS A 1016 4.29 -18.38 -10.52
CA HIS A 1016 4.75 -18.31 -9.14
C HIS A 1016 5.31 -19.67 -8.72
N ALA A 1017 6.43 -19.67 -7.99
CA ALA A 1017 7.02 -20.91 -7.51
C ALA A 1017 6.00 -21.68 -6.67
N GLY A 1018 5.64 -22.87 -7.15
CA GLY A 1018 4.70 -23.75 -6.52
C GLY A 1018 3.36 -23.91 -7.23
N ASP A 1019 3.04 -23.11 -8.25
CA ASP A 1019 1.85 -23.31 -9.10
C ASP A 1019 1.76 -24.75 -9.63
N GLU A 1020 2.91 -25.30 -10.02
CA GLU A 1020 3.11 -26.64 -10.56
C GLU A 1020 2.98 -27.77 -9.51
N ILE A 1021 3.00 -27.43 -8.23
CA ILE A 1021 2.87 -28.37 -7.10
C ILE A 1021 1.73 -27.97 -6.15
N LEU A 1022 0.77 -27.18 -6.63
CA LEU A 1022 -0.43 -26.77 -5.88
C LEU A 1022 -0.11 -25.99 -4.60
N ARG A 1023 0.99 -25.24 -4.54
CA ARG A 1023 1.43 -24.52 -3.34
C ARG A 1023 0.30 -23.73 -2.73
N SER A 1024 0.18 -23.86 -1.42
CA SER A 1024 -0.71 -23.09 -0.56
C SER A 1024 0.12 -22.30 0.44
N LYS A 1025 -0.39 -21.14 0.84
CA LYS A 1025 0.06 -20.40 2.01
C LYS A 1025 -1.02 -20.37 3.09
N SER A 1026 -1.85 -21.41 3.14
CA SER A 1026 -3.00 -21.53 4.02
C SER A 1026 -3.96 -20.34 3.91
N LEU A 1027 -4.21 -19.88 2.67
CA LEU A 1027 -5.02 -18.69 2.34
C LEU A 1027 -4.47 -17.35 2.86
N ASP A 1028 -3.16 -17.26 3.13
CA ASP A 1028 -2.51 -15.97 3.38
C ASP A 1028 -2.43 -15.14 2.10
N ARG A 1029 -3.06 -13.96 2.10
CA ARG A 1029 -3.05 -13.05 0.95
C ARG A 1029 -1.82 -12.13 0.90
N ASP A 1030 -1.05 -12.01 1.97
CA ASP A 1030 0.07 -11.08 2.03
C ASP A 1030 1.11 -11.62 3.03
N SER A 1031 1.91 -12.54 2.51
CA SER A 1031 2.77 -13.43 3.29
C SER A 1031 4.21 -12.92 3.43
N TYR A 1032 4.42 -11.61 3.23
CA TYR A 1032 5.73 -10.97 3.23
C TYR A 1032 6.53 -11.20 4.51
N ASN A 1033 5.84 -11.34 5.64
CA ASN A 1033 6.41 -11.53 6.98
C ASN A 1033 5.79 -12.72 7.71
N SER A 1034 5.28 -13.72 6.97
CA SER A 1034 4.58 -14.87 7.54
C SER A 1034 5.51 -16.06 7.83
N GLY A 1035 6.82 -15.85 7.83
CA GLY A 1035 7.82 -16.85 8.15
C GLY A 1035 7.89 -18.03 7.17
N ASP A 1036 8.77 -18.97 7.47
CA ASP A 1036 8.95 -20.23 6.72
C ASP A 1036 7.70 -21.11 6.76
N TRP A 1037 6.90 -21.02 7.83
CA TRP A 1037 5.76 -21.90 8.08
C TRP A 1037 4.67 -21.74 7.03
N PHE A 1038 4.20 -20.50 6.79
CA PHE A 1038 3.17 -20.23 5.79
C PHE A 1038 3.73 -20.22 4.36
N ASN A 1039 5.02 -19.90 4.17
CA ASN A 1039 5.63 -19.82 2.83
C ASN A 1039 6.29 -21.11 2.33
N ARG A 1040 6.25 -22.20 3.11
CA ARG A 1040 6.94 -23.47 2.82
C ARG A 1040 6.70 -23.98 1.38
N LEU A 1041 7.80 -24.25 0.68
CA LEU A 1041 7.84 -25.09 -0.53
C LEU A 1041 8.38 -26.48 -0.17
N ASP A 1042 7.61 -27.53 -0.44
CA ASP A 1042 7.99 -28.92 -0.12
C ASP A 1042 8.34 -29.73 -1.39
N PHE A 1043 9.64 -29.80 -1.70
CA PHE A 1043 10.15 -30.57 -2.84
C PHE A 1043 10.18 -32.10 -2.63
N SER A 1044 9.74 -32.61 -1.47
CA SER A 1044 9.42 -34.03 -1.32
C SER A 1044 8.05 -34.39 -1.93
N TYR A 1045 7.26 -33.37 -2.27
CA TYR A 1045 5.89 -33.49 -2.79
C TYR A 1045 4.92 -34.14 -1.82
N SER A 1046 5.24 -34.20 -0.53
CA SER A 1046 4.42 -34.84 0.50
C SER A 1046 3.25 -33.96 0.95
N SER A 1047 3.43 -32.64 0.86
CA SER A 1047 2.45 -31.63 1.23
C SER A 1047 2.51 -30.46 0.27
N ASN A 1048 1.38 -29.79 0.04
CA ASN A 1048 1.34 -28.50 -0.66
C ASN A 1048 1.27 -27.30 0.32
N ASN A 1049 1.35 -27.57 1.63
CA ASN A 1049 1.22 -26.59 2.71
C ASN A 1049 -0.21 -26.06 3.00
N TRP A 1050 -1.27 -26.71 2.48
CA TRP A 1050 -2.65 -26.37 2.82
C TRP A 1050 -3.04 -26.84 4.23
N GLY A 1051 -3.81 -26.02 4.94
CA GLY A 1051 -4.37 -26.39 6.25
C GLY A 1051 -3.32 -26.43 7.34
N VAL A 1052 -2.44 -25.43 7.38
CA VAL A 1052 -1.37 -25.31 8.40
C VAL A 1052 -1.69 -24.24 9.45
N GLY A 1053 -2.98 -23.97 9.67
CA GLY A 1053 -3.48 -22.91 10.55
C GLY A 1053 -4.05 -21.73 9.78
N LEU A 1054 -4.84 -20.91 10.47
CA LEU A 1054 -5.30 -19.63 9.95
C LEU A 1054 -4.09 -18.72 9.68
N PRO A 1055 -4.09 -17.97 8.57
CA PRO A 1055 -2.99 -17.09 8.22
C PRO A 1055 -2.93 -15.85 9.13
N PRO A 1056 -1.79 -15.13 9.22
CA PRO A 1056 -1.61 -14.01 10.13
C PRO A 1056 -2.74 -12.98 10.13
N LYS A 1057 -3.18 -12.62 11.35
CA LYS A 1057 -4.38 -11.81 11.57
C LYS A 1057 -4.31 -10.44 10.89
N GLU A 1058 -3.12 -9.83 10.83
CA GLU A 1058 -2.92 -8.44 10.40
C GLU A 1058 -3.55 -8.18 9.02
N LYS A 1059 -3.40 -9.15 8.12
CA LYS A 1059 -3.89 -9.05 6.74
C LYS A 1059 -5.16 -9.87 6.51
N ASN A 1060 -5.39 -10.92 7.29
CA ASN A 1060 -6.36 -11.96 6.94
C ASN A 1060 -7.56 -12.11 7.88
N GLU A 1061 -7.57 -11.46 9.06
CA GLU A 1061 -8.60 -11.70 10.09
C GLU A 1061 -10.03 -11.51 9.58
N GLN A 1062 -10.25 -10.53 8.69
CA GLN A 1062 -11.56 -10.27 8.10
C GLN A 1062 -12.09 -11.44 7.26
N SER A 1063 -11.20 -12.21 6.65
CA SER A 1063 -11.52 -13.37 5.81
C SER A 1063 -11.52 -14.69 6.60
N TRP A 1064 -11.06 -14.70 7.85
CA TRP A 1064 -11.02 -15.92 8.68
C TRP A 1064 -12.35 -16.68 8.76
N PRO A 1065 -13.55 -16.04 8.83
CA PRO A 1065 -14.81 -16.79 8.79
C PRO A 1065 -14.99 -17.65 7.54
N LEU A 1066 -14.47 -17.21 6.40
CA LEU A 1066 -14.50 -17.97 5.14
C LEU A 1066 -13.37 -19.01 5.06
N ILE A 1067 -12.20 -18.67 5.59
CA ILE A 1067 -11.00 -19.50 5.56
C ILE A 1067 -11.16 -20.70 6.51
N LYS A 1068 -11.64 -20.47 7.73
CA LYS A 1068 -11.70 -21.48 8.80
C LYS A 1068 -12.46 -22.73 8.37
N THR A 1069 -13.62 -22.56 7.72
CA THR A 1069 -14.45 -23.67 7.27
C THR A 1069 -13.77 -24.52 6.19
N ARG A 1070 -12.93 -23.90 5.35
CA ARG A 1070 -12.20 -24.57 4.27
C ARG A 1070 -10.95 -25.29 4.78
N LEU A 1071 -10.19 -24.65 5.67
CA LEU A 1071 -9.00 -25.27 6.26
C LEU A 1071 -9.36 -26.45 7.17
N GLY A 1072 -10.50 -26.37 7.87
CA GLY A 1072 -10.99 -27.44 8.74
C GLY A 1072 -11.52 -28.68 8.00
N ASP A 1073 -11.78 -28.57 6.70
CA ASP A 1073 -12.30 -29.66 5.87
C ASP A 1073 -11.15 -30.44 5.19
N PRO A 1074 -10.91 -31.70 5.57
CA PRO A 1074 -9.82 -32.50 5.02
C PRO A 1074 -10.00 -32.80 3.52
N THR A 1075 -11.20 -32.66 2.95
CA THR A 1075 -11.47 -32.90 1.52
C THR A 1075 -10.84 -31.85 0.61
N PHE A 1076 -10.40 -30.71 1.15
CA PHE A 1076 -9.66 -29.69 0.39
C PHE A 1076 -8.18 -30.03 0.22
N LYS A 1077 -7.62 -30.87 1.10
CA LYS A 1077 -6.17 -31.10 1.15
C LYS A 1077 -5.71 -32.05 0.03
N PRO A 1078 -4.83 -31.63 -0.89
CA PRO A 1078 -4.33 -32.51 -1.93
C PRO A 1078 -3.37 -33.56 -1.34
N GLN A 1079 -3.35 -34.72 -2.00
CA GLN A 1079 -2.43 -35.81 -1.70
C GLN A 1079 -1.21 -35.74 -2.62
N GLN A 1080 -0.15 -36.47 -2.31
CA GLN A 1080 1.06 -36.53 -3.13
C GLN A 1080 0.78 -36.90 -4.60
N SER A 1081 -0.19 -37.78 -4.86
CA SER A 1081 -0.61 -38.12 -6.22
C SER A 1081 -1.15 -36.91 -6.99
N HIS A 1082 -1.91 -36.02 -6.34
CA HIS A 1082 -2.43 -34.79 -6.96
C HIS A 1082 -1.29 -33.81 -7.27
N ILE A 1083 -0.33 -33.67 -6.35
CA ILE A 1083 0.83 -32.79 -6.52
C ILE A 1083 1.70 -33.26 -7.70
N LEU A 1084 2.02 -34.56 -7.75
CA LEU A 1084 2.82 -35.15 -8.83
C LEU A 1084 2.10 -35.08 -10.19
N ALA A 1085 0.79 -35.33 -10.22
CA ALA A 1085 -0.01 -35.22 -11.43
C ALA A 1085 -0.04 -33.77 -11.95
N THR A 1086 -0.19 -32.78 -11.08
CA THR A 1086 -0.13 -31.34 -11.46
C THR A 1086 1.25 -30.98 -12.01
N LEU A 1087 2.33 -31.45 -11.40
CA LEU A 1087 3.70 -31.19 -11.85
C LEU A 1087 3.97 -31.78 -13.25
N GLU A 1088 3.51 -33.00 -13.51
CA GLU A 1088 3.63 -33.61 -14.84
C GLU A 1088 2.83 -32.83 -15.89
N ASN A 1089 1.58 -32.50 -15.57
CA ASN A 1089 0.68 -31.75 -16.42
C ASN A 1089 1.22 -30.34 -16.77
N PHE A 1090 1.74 -29.63 -15.78
CA PHE A 1090 2.43 -28.36 -15.97
C PHE A 1090 3.64 -28.51 -16.91
N SER A 1091 4.47 -29.53 -16.68
CA SER A 1091 5.64 -29.84 -17.52
C SER A 1091 5.24 -30.18 -18.97
N ASN A 1092 4.10 -30.86 -19.15
CA ASN A 1092 3.56 -31.20 -20.45
C ASN A 1092 3.17 -29.94 -21.24
N PHE A 1093 2.51 -28.96 -20.62
CA PHE A 1093 2.14 -27.72 -21.31
C PHE A 1093 3.33 -26.84 -21.66
N LEU A 1094 4.34 -26.76 -20.79
CA LEU A 1094 5.60 -26.11 -21.17
C LEU A 1094 6.24 -26.84 -22.36
N SER A 1095 6.29 -28.17 -22.34
CA SER A 1095 6.84 -28.95 -23.45
C SER A 1095 6.06 -28.72 -24.75
N ILE A 1096 4.75 -28.51 -24.68
CA ILE A 1096 3.90 -28.14 -25.83
C ILE A 1096 4.20 -26.72 -26.30
N ARG A 1097 4.33 -25.74 -25.40
CA ARG A 1097 4.70 -24.36 -25.77
C ARG A 1097 6.02 -24.34 -26.57
N TYR A 1098 7.00 -25.14 -26.14
CA TYR A 1098 8.31 -25.20 -26.79
C TYR A 1098 8.39 -26.21 -27.95
N SER A 1099 7.34 -26.99 -28.21
CA SER A 1099 7.30 -27.90 -29.37
C SER A 1099 7.09 -27.18 -30.71
N SER A 1100 6.58 -25.94 -30.66
CA SER A 1100 6.27 -25.14 -31.85
C SER A 1100 6.64 -23.66 -31.64
N PRO A 1101 7.19 -22.96 -32.66
CA PRO A 1101 7.35 -21.51 -32.63
C PRO A 1101 6.03 -20.75 -32.72
N LEU A 1102 4.92 -21.40 -33.13
CA LEU A 1102 3.62 -20.74 -33.28
C LEU A 1102 3.04 -20.25 -31.95
N PHE A 1103 3.42 -20.83 -30.81
CA PHE A 1103 3.04 -20.34 -29.47
C PHE A 1103 3.83 -19.09 -29.04
N ARG A 1104 4.89 -18.72 -29.77
CA ARG A 1104 5.91 -17.73 -29.37
C ARG A 1104 6.21 -16.76 -30.50
N LEU A 1105 5.18 -16.29 -31.19
CA LEU A 1105 5.33 -15.36 -32.32
C LEU A 1105 5.94 -14.04 -31.83
N GLU A 1106 6.89 -13.52 -32.60
CA GLU A 1106 7.73 -12.39 -32.16
C GLU A 1106 7.09 -11.01 -32.38
N THR A 1107 6.10 -10.91 -33.27
CA THR A 1107 5.55 -9.63 -33.69
C THR A 1107 4.02 -9.60 -33.64
N ALA A 1108 3.47 -8.40 -33.41
CA ALA A 1108 2.03 -8.18 -33.44
C ALA A 1108 1.41 -8.55 -34.80
N ASN A 1109 2.11 -8.28 -35.91
CA ASN A 1109 1.64 -8.64 -37.23
C ASN A 1109 1.55 -10.16 -37.43
N ALA A 1110 2.57 -10.91 -37.00
CA ALA A 1110 2.53 -12.37 -37.07
C ALA A 1110 1.36 -12.95 -36.26
N ILE A 1111 1.10 -12.40 -35.07
CA ILE A 1111 -0.06 -12.79 -34.24
C ILE A 1111 -1.37 -12.47 -34.95
N GLN A 1112 -1.52 -11.25 -35.48
CA GLN A 1112 -2.71 -10.80 -36.21
C GLN A 1112 -3.00 -11.67 -37.45
N GLU A 1113 -1.98 -12.10 -38.18
CA GLU A 1113 -2.15 -12.89 -39.39
C GLU A 1113 -2.50 -14.37 -39.09
N ARG A 1114 -1.95 -14.93 -37.99
CA ARG A 1114 -1.96 -16.39 -37.73
C ARG A 1114 -2.94 -16.85 -36.65
N VAL A 1115 -3.25 -16.01 -35.67
CA VAL A 1115 -4.08 -16.41 -34.52
C VAL A 1115 -5.55 -16.09 -34.75
N ARG A 1116 -6.44 -17.04 -34.48
CA ARG A 1116 -7.91 -16.86 -34.59
C ARG A 1116 -8.62 -17.48 -33.39
N PHE A 1117 -9.75 -16.89 -33.01
CA PHE A 1117 -10.67 -17.47 -32.02
C PHE A 1117 -11.95 -17.94 -32.71
N HIS A 1118 -12.41 -19.16 -32.36
CA HIS A 1118 -13.56 -19.79 -33.04
C HIS A 1118 -14.85 -19.78 -32.22
N ASN A 1119 -14.76 -19.62 -30.89
CA ASN A 1119 -15.93 -19.59 -30.00
C ASN A 1119 -16.20 -18.16 -29.52
N THR A 1120 -16.82 -17.36 -30.38
CA THR A 1120 -17.01 -15.91 -30.21
C THR A 1120 -18.47 -15.49 -30.48
N GLY A 1121 -18.80 -14.21 -30.29
CA GLY A 1121 -20.14 -13.68 -30.52
C GLY A 1121 -21.20 -14.09 -29.47
N PRO A 1122 -22.48 -13.74 -29.71
CA PRO A 1122 -23.57 -13.92 -28.74
C PRO A 1122 -24.07 -15.36 -28.61
N SER A 1123 -23.78 -16.22 -29.60
CA SER A 1123 -24.17 -17.64 -29.62
C SER A 1123 -23.00 -18.58 -29.28
N TRP A 1124 -21.98 -18.08 -28.59
CA TRP A 1124 -20.84 -18.88 -28.13
C TRP A 1124 -21.26 -19.96 -27.11
N VAL A 1125 -20.42 -20.99 -26.97
CA VAL A 1125 -20.57 -22.03 -25.94
C VAL A 1125 -19.93 -21.52 -24.63
N PRO A 1126 -20.69 -21.29 -23.55
CA PRO A 1126 -20.15 -20.79 -22.29
C PRO A 1126 -19.04 -21.68 -21.71
N GLY A 1127 -18.02 -21.09 -21.09
CA GLY A 1127 -16.92 -21.82 -20.46
C GLY A 1127 -15.89 -22.42 -21.43
N VAL A 1128 -15.97 -22.12 -22.72
CA VAL A 1128 -15.06 -22.68 -23.73
C VAL A 1128 -14.27 -21.59 -24.46
N ILE A 1129 -12.96 -21.76 -24.59
CA ILE A 1129 -12.09 -20.95 -25.47
C ILE A 1129 -11.51 -21.87 -26.54
N VAL A 1130 -11.56 -21.44 -27.80
CA VAL A 1130 -10.99 -22.16 -28.94
C VAL A 1130 -10.08 -21.22 -29.71
N MET A 1131 -8.77 -21.41 -29.59
CA MET A 1131 -7.74 -20.64 -30.27
C MET A 1131 -7.07 -21.50 -31.33
N SER A 1132 -6.86 -20.98 -32.53
CA SER A 1132 -6.04 -21.65 -33.54
C SER A 1132 -4.86 -20.79 -33.98
N MET A 1133 -3.79 -21.45 -34.40
CA MET A 1133 -2.62 -20.85 -35.01
C MET A 1133 -2.35 -21.53 -36.34
N GLU A 1134 -2.35 -20.74 -37.42
CA GLU A 1134 -2.05 -21.21 -38.77
C GLU A 1134 -0.57 -20.94 -39.12
N ASP A 1135 0.04 -21.89 -39.81
CA ASP A 1135 1.36 -21.71 -40.39
C ASP A 1135 1.33 -21.73 -41.93
N GLY A 1136 2.31 -21.08 -42.54
CA GLY A 1136 2.48 -21.04 -43.97
C GLY A 1136 2.98 -22.34 -44.58
N HIS A 1137 3.11 -22.37 -45.90
CA HIS A 1137 3.74 -23.47 -46.62
C HIS A 1137 4.90 -22.95 -47.44
N GLU A 1138 6.04 -23.63 -47.38
CA GLU A 1138 7.21 -23.27 -48.19
C GLU A 1138 6.86 -23.24 -49.69
N GLY A 1139 7.21 -22.15 -50.37
CA GLY A 1139 6.92 -21.95 -51.79
C GLY A 1139 5.48 -21.58 -52.14
N VAL A 1140 4.58 -21.43 -51.15
CA VAL A 1140 3.19 -20.99 -51.37
C VAL A 1140 3.04 -19.50 -51.01
N PRO A 1141 2.44 -18.65 -51.89
CA PRO A 1141 2.17 -17.25 -51.56
C PRO A 1141 1.23 -17.12 -50.35
N GLY A 1142 1.57 -16.26 -49.40
CA GLY A 1142 0.78 -16.03 -48.17
C GLY A 1142 1.68 -16.00 -46.94
N LEU A 1143 1.24 -16.69 -45.88
CA LEU A 1143 2.04 -16.87 -44.66
C LEU A 1143 3.35 -17.61 -44.97
N SER A 1144 4.44 -17.18 -44.35
CA SER A 1144 5.70 -17.94 -44.36
C SER A 1144 5.59 -19.18 -43.45
N GLN A 1145 6.28 -20.25 -43.82
CA GLN A 1145 6.41 -21.42 -42.95
C GLN A 1145 7.39 -21.11 -41.81
N MET A 1146 6.95 -21.27 -40.57
CA MET A 1146 7.75 -21.07 -39.35
C MET A 1146 8.01 -22.39 -38.62
N ASP A 1147 7.04 -23.30 -38.63
CA ASP A 1147 7.09 -24.59 -37.96
C ASP A 1147 7.37 -25.70 -38.99
N PRO A 1148 8.48 -26.43 -38.87
CA PRO A 1148 8.81 -27.52 -39.79
C PRO A 1148 7.98 -28.80 -39.55
N ILE A 1149 7.29 -28.90 -38.41
CA ILE A 1149 6.59 -30.12 -37.96
C ILE A 1149 5.08 -29.98 -38.14
N TYR A 1150 4.50 -28.83 -37.77
CA TYR A 1150 3.05 -28.62 -37.76
C TYR A 1150 2.63 -27.50 -38.72
N SER A 1151 1.56 -27.69 -39.48
CA SER A 1151 0.94 -26.65 -40.33
C SER A 1151 -0.17 -25.88 -39.63
N TYR A 1152 -0.75 -26.46 -38.57
CA TYR A 1152 -1.89 -25.88 -37.88
C TYR A 1152 -1.95 -26.39 -36.44
N ILE A 1153 -2.32 -25.52 -35.49
CA ILE A 1153 -2.52 -25.86 -34.08
C ILE A 1153 -3.88 -25.35 -33.63
N VAL A 1154 -4.61 -26.14 -32.84
CA VAL A 1154 -5.86 -25.74 -32.18
C VAL A 1154 -5.76 -26.03 -30.69
N VAL A 1155 -5.94 -25.01 -29.86
CA VAL A 1155 -6.04 -25.10 -28.40
C VAL A 1155 -7.50 -24.93 -28.01
N ILE A 1156 -8.03 -25.90 -27.27
CA ILE A 1156 -9.39 -25.84 -26.72
C ILE A 1156 -9.32 -25.95 -25.21
N VAL A 1157 -9.82 -24.92 -24.51
CA VAL A 1157 -9.93 -24.86 -23.05
C VAL A 1157 -11.39 -25.06 -22.70
N ASN A 1158 -11.73 -26.17 -22.05
CA ASN A 1158 -13.07 -26.44 -21.51
C ASN A 1158 -13.04 -26.26 -19.99
N THR A 1159 -13.67 -25.19 -19.47
CA THR A 1159 -13.79 -24.97 -18.02
C THR A 1159 -15.07 -25.59 -17.43
N CYS A 1160 -15.98 -26.08 -18.26
CA CYS A 1160 -17.24 -26.67 -17.83
C CYS A 1160 -17.02 -27.94 -16.99
N PRO A 1161 -17.93 -28.22 -16.03
CA PRO A 1161 -17.94 -29.48 -15.27
C PRO A 1161 -18.38 -30.69 -16.11
N THR A 1162 -18.75 -30.49 -17.38
CA THR A 1162 -19.20 -31.52 -18.30
C THR A 1162 -18.36 -31.53 -19.58
N ASP A 1163 -18.35 -32.69 -20.24
CA ASP A 1163 -17.81 -32.81 -21.59
C ASP A 1163 -18.56 -31.89 -22.55
N ILE A 1164 -17.84 -31.32 -23.51
CA ILE A 1164 -18.40 -30.47 -24.56
C ILE A 1164 -18.13 -31.07 -25.92
N ILE A 1165 -19.04 -30.79 -26.86
CA ILE A 1165 -18.83 -31.01 -28.29
C ILE A 1165 -18.85 -29.64 -28.95
N PHE A 1166 -17.73 -29.23 -29.52
CA PHE A 1166 -17.60 -27.97 -30.23
C PHE A 1166 -17.41 -28.23 -31.72
N THR A 1167 -18.23 -27.62 -32.57
CA THR A 1167 -18.14 -27.77 -34.03
C THR A 1167 -17.81 -26.42 -34.67
N SER A 1168 -16.76 -26.38 -35.49
CA SER A 1168 -16.40 -25.21 -36.29
C SER A 1168 -16.34 -25.57 -37.77
N PRO A 1169 -17.21 -24.99 -38.64
CA PRO A 1169 -17.14 -25.19 -40.08
C PRO A 1169 -15.78 -24.79 -40.69
N ALA A 1170 -15.11 -23.79 -40.10
CA ALA A 1170 -13.79 -23.33 -40.55
C ALA A 1170 -12.68 -24.38 -40.34
N LEU A 1171 -12.91 -25.33 -39.43
CA LEU A 1171 -11.97 -26.41 -39.10
C LEU A 1171 -12.37 -27.75 -39.73
N ARG A 1172 -13.35 -27.78 -40.65
CA ARG A 1172 -13.74 -29.00 -41.36
C ARG A 1172 -12.68 -29.41 -42.39
N GLY A 1173 -12.44 -30.72 -42.53
CA GLY A 1173 -11.53 -31.28 -43.53
C GLY A 1173 -10.04 -31.13 -43.21
N LYS A 1174 -9.69 -30.56 -42.04
CA LYS A 1174 -8.31 -30.55 -41.53
C LYS A 1174 -7.92 -31.96 -41.04
N CYS A 1175 -6.62 -32.22 -40.98
CA CYS A 1175 -6.05 -33.48 -40.51
C CYS A 1175 -5.48 -33.34 -39.09
N LEU A 1176 -6.33 -32.87 -38.16
CA LEU A 1176 -5.92 -32.61 -36.78
C LEU A 1176 -5.87 -33.90 -35.95
N GLN A 1177 -4.84 -34.04 -35.13
CA GLN A 1177 -4.68 -35.10 -34.13
C GLN A 1177 -4.32 -34.50 -32.77
N LEU A 1178 -4.63 -35.19 -31.68
CA LEU A 1178 -4.21 -34.77 -30.34
C LEU A 1178 -2.68 -34.65 -30.28
N HIS A 1179 -2.16 -33.62 -29.61
CA HIS A 1179 -0.72 -33.36 -29.56
C HIS A 1179 0.01 -34.58 -28.96
N PRO A 1180 1.17 -35.01 -29.51
CA PRO A 1180 1.89 -36.20 -29.05
C PRO A 1180 2.20 -36.24 -27.54
N VAL A 1181 2.51 -35.09 -26.95
CA VAL A 1181 2.70 -34.96 -25.49
C VAL A 1181 1.44 -35.36 -24.71
N GLN A 1182 0.25 -34.93 -25.15
CA GLN A 1182 -1.00 -35.28 -24.47
C GLN A 1182 -1.43 -36.71 -24.76
N MET A 1183 -1.19 -37.24 -25.97
CA MET A 1183 -1.41 -38.67 -26.27
C MET A 1183 -0.59 -39.59 -25.35
N ASN A 1184 0.63 -39.16 -24.99
CA ASN A 1184 1.55 -39.91 -24.14
C ASN A 1184 1.48 -39.51 -22.64
N SER A 1185 0.65 -38.54 -22.26
CA SER A 1185 0.49 -38.07 -20.88
C SER A 1185 0.01 -39.19 -19.93
N THR A 1186 0.26 -39.09 -18.64
CA THR A 1186 -0.42 -39.96 -17.66
C THR A 1186 -1.85 -39.51 -17.34
N ASP A 1187 -2.24 -38.29 -17.70
CA ASP A 1187 -3.64 -37.85 -17.61
C ASP A 1187 -4.49 -38.60 -18.63
N HIS A 1188 -5.25 -39.60 -18.16
CA HIS A 1188 -6.13 -40.40 -19.02
C HIS A 1188 -7.31 -39.59 -19.55
N ILE A 1189 -7.74 -38.52 -18.84
CA ILE A 1189 -8.91 -37.73 -19.25
C ILE A 1189 -8.62 -37.03 -20.58
N VAL A 1190 -7.47 -36.35 -20.71
CA VAL A 1190 -7.15 -35.61 -21.96
C VAL A 1190 -6.99 -36.51 -23.19
N LYS A 1191 -6.75 -37.83 -23.01
CA LYS A 1191 -6.66 -38.78 -24.12
C LYS A 1191 -8.01 -39.07 -24.78
N ASP A 1192 -9.11 -38.82 -24.05
CA ASP A 1192 -10.47 -38.97 -24.58
C ASP A 1192 -10.90 -37.78 -25.44
N SER A 1193 -10.01 -36.79 -25.65
CA SER A 1193 -10.20 -35.69 -26.58
C SER A 1193 -10.09 -36.16 -28.02
N THR A 1194 -11.16 -36.00 -28.80
CA THR A 1194 -11.23 -36.50 -30.18
C THR A 1194 -11.63 -35.40 -31.17
N TYR A 1195 -11.17 -35.53 -32.41
CA TYR A 1195 -11.54 -34.66 -33.53
C TYR A 1195 -12.12 -35.48 -34.69
N ASP A 1196 -13.27 -35.05 -35.23
CA ASP A 1196 -13.89 -35.59 -36.44
C ASP A 1196 -13.75 -34.61 -37.60
N SER A 1197 -12.91 -34.97 -38.57
CA SER A 1197 -12.60 -34.17 -39.75
C SER A 1197 -13.81 -33.93 -40.66
N SER A 1198 -14.78 -34.84 -40.68
CA SER A 1198 -15.95 -34.76 -41.57
C SER A 1198 -16.84 -33.57 -41.22
N TYR A 1199 -16.92 -33.26 -39.93
CA TYR A 1199 -17.77 -32.18 -39.42
C TYR A 1199 -16.96 -30.97 -38.94
N GLY A 1200 -15.66 -31.14 -38.62
CA GLY A 1200 -14.87 -30.15 -37.89
C GLY A 1200 -15.26 -30.09 -36.42
N SER A 1201 -15.52 -31.26 -35.82
CA SER A 1201 -16.10 -31.39 -34.48
C SER A 1201 -15.08 -31.93 -33.48
N PHE A 1202 -15.03 -31.31 -32.30
CA PHE A 1202 -14.13 -31.66 -31.20
C PHE A 1202 -14.95 -32.11 -30.00
N ARG A 1203 -14.66 -33.28 -29.46
CA ARG A 1203 -15.18 -33.73 -28.16
C ARG A 1203 -14.09 -33.49 -27.12
N ILE A 1204 -14.37 -32.65 -26.13
CA ILE A 1204 -13.40 -32.26 -25.10
C ILE A 1204 -13.98 -32.61 -23.73
N PRO A 1205 -13.27 -33.41 -22.92
CA PRO A 1205 -13.71 -33.76 -21.57
C PRO A 1205 -13.88 -32.54 -20.67
N SER A 1206 -14.64 -32.71 -19.58
CA SER A 1206 -14.76 -31.66 -18.55
C SER A 1206 -13.41 -31.19 -18.02
N ARG A 1207 -13.34 -29.90 -17.67
CA ARG A 1207 -12.16 -29.25 -17.05
C ARG A 1207 -10.82 -29.62 -17.71
N THR A 1208 -10.74 -29.51 -19.04
CA THR A 1208 -9.60 -30.00 -19.81
C THR A 1208 -9.16 -29.00 -20.86
N THR A 1209 -7.85 -28.75 -20.92
CA THR A 1209 -7.20 -28.06 -22.05
C THR A 1209 -6.63 -29.11 -23.01
N SER A 1210 -7.09 -29.13 -24.25
CA SER A 1210 -6.61 -30.04 -25.29
C SER A 1210 -5.96 -29.27 -26.43
N VAL A 1211 -4.84 -29.79 -26.92
CA VAL A 1211 -4.09 -29.21 -28.03
C VAL A 1211 -4.10 -30.22 -29.17
N PHE A 1212 -4.63 -29.80 -30.31
CA PHE A 1212 -4.61 -30.57 -31.55
C PHE A 1212 -3.63 -29.94 -32.52
N VAL A 1213 -2.95 -30.77 -33.29
CA VAL A 1213 -1.96 -30.35 -34.28
C VAL A 1213 -2.23 -31.04 -35.61
N GLU A 1214 -1.93 -30.36 -36.71
CA GLU A 1214 -1.91 -30.91 -38.06
C GLU A 1214 -0.44 -31.14 -38.45
N PRO A 1215 0.04 -32.39 -38.48
CA PRO A 1215 1.41 -32.69 -38.91
C PRO A 1215 1.59 -32.40 -40.40
N ARG A 1216 2.76 -31.87 -40.76
CA ARG A 1216 3.13 -31.74 -42.17
C ARG A 1216 3.37 -33.12 -42.80
N PRO A 1217 3.05 -33.30 -44.09
CA PRO A 1217 3.47 -34.50 -44.82
C PRO A 1217 4.99 -34.58 -44.82
N THR A 1218 5.53 -35.70 -44.35
CA THR A 1218 6.97 -36.01 -44.38
C THR A 1218 7.49 -36.24 -45.80
#